data_AF-A0A8H4QD10-F1
#
_entry.id   AF-A0A8H4QD10-F1
#
_cell.length_a   1.000
_cell.length_b   1.000
_cell.length_c   1.000
_cell.angle_alpha   90.00
_cell.angle_beta   90.00
_cell.angle_gamma   90.00
#
_symmetry.space_group_name_H-M   'P 1'
#
loop_
_entity.id
_entity.type
_entity.pdbx_description
1 polymer ?
#
loop_
_entity_poly.entity_id
_entity_poly.type
_entity_poly.pdbx_seq_one_letter_code
_entity_poly.pdbx_strand_id
1 'polypeptide(L)'
;MCFCLRSKGSNELARSRDIDRALRQDEKRKSREVKLLLLGAGESGKSTILKQMKLIYSQGFSKHERLEWKNIIFGNIIQSFRTISEAMTEMGLQYDKPDHEKYMAHILVEPEISLHESLPRDYMEPIKALWKDSGVRAAIAKGNEYALHDNLAYFLQDIDRIWAEGYVPSDQDLLRSRLRTTGITETEFDLGQLTYRMFDVGGQRSERKKWIHCFENVTCLMFLVAISGYDQCLVEDKAGNQMNEALMLWESIINSFWFKKSAMILFLNKIDLFKEKLAHNPITKHGFTDYQGAPDDWNAASKYFLEKFRNQSRNPDKEIYCHLTNATDTNLLKITMGSVQDLIIQRNLKTLILDADMDKNIETREPPAEKELLGPNPKQSTSSPISTMMAMILGPLLLAASVLALLAAGAAPKDDGFFYGRSPPVYPSPAMTGGEWTEAYELARSLVAQMTLMEKVKLTGGVKLGTGCSGSVMPVARLGFPGMCFSDAGNGLRATDFVNAYPSGIHVGASWNKGLARRRASAMAAEFRRKGVNVLLGPVVGPVGRVVGGGRNWEAFSVDPYLSGVLVAETVEGIQGEGVQASVKHYVANEQEDYRSPETGREAISSNVDDRTMHELYLWAFQDAVKAGCANIMCSYQRINNSYGCANSKTLNGLLKTELGFQHAGVATALAGLDLAMPSGAEFWGEHLLEAVRNGLMTTWFQFRQNDSFPNPGFGMPEKLLGPHTPVEGRDDSSRQILLDGALEGHVLVKNTKETLPLKRPRMLSVFGYSAKSADDWGPSTDENLNNAYAYGVIPLDPEGRLASLFSWVERPATARRGTLIGGGGSGAVTPAVFTAPFEALKVRAARDDTALMYDLVSERPGVDPASDACLVLANAWAAEGYDRPALYDNYTDGLIRAVADGCARTVVVLHNAGVRIVDGFIHHENVTAVIMAHLPGRDSGEALVSLLYGDANPSGKLPYTVARAESDYGPVVGPDQPRGDYSRFPQSDFTEGTMLDYRGFDRDGKQPRFEFGFGLSYTTFALSDLTIRTEKEAHDGPLPTGTVTAGGPSDLWDVMATVEATVTNTGSVTGAEVVQLYLGFPGDDSPVRQLRGFDKVRLRPGERRTVRFGLTRRDLSRWDVVVQGWRLADGGFGVFVGNSSRVFGLSGRLEL
;
A
#
# COMPACT_ATOMS: atom_id res chain seq x y z
N MET A 1 -56.60 -15.18 -24.89
CA MET A 1 -56.77 -16.56 -25.38
C MET A 1 -55.40 -17.20 -25.55
N CYS A 2 -55.26 -18.50 -25.25
CA CYS A 2 -54.27 -19.52 -25.69
C CYS A 2 -52.97 -19.07 -26.42
N PHE A 3 -51.77 -19.63 -26.24
CA PHE A 3 -51.19 -20.75 -25.45
C PHE A 3 -49.64 -20.48 -25.34
N CYS A 4 -48.70 -21.29 -24.81
CA CYS A 4 -48.63 -22.70 -24.37
C CYS A 4 -47.66 -22.86 -23.16
N LEU A 5 -46.98 -24.01 -22.97
CA LEU A 5 -46.12 -24.34 -21.81
C LEU A 5 -44.92 -25.27 -22.15
N ARG A 6 -43.88 -25.21 -21.29
CA ARG A 6 -42.80 -26.20 -20.99
C ARG A 6 -41.73 -26.58 -22.04
N SER A 7 -40.46 -26.24 -21.73
CA SER A 7 -39.39 -27.22 -21.43
C SER A 7 -38.16 -26.56 -20.79
N LYS A 8 -37.70 -27.02 -19.60
CA LYS A 8 -36.42 -26.63 -18.98
C LYS A 8 -35.75 -27.70 -18.09
N GLY A 9 -36.47 -28.71 -17.61
CA GLY A 9 -35.97 -29.62 -16.55
C GLY A 9 -35.05 -30.78 -16.97
N SER A 10 -34.70 -30.97 -18.24
CA SER A 10 -33.88 -32.13 -18.68
C SER A 10 -32.36 -31.89 -18.65
N ASN A 11 -31.89 -30.65 -18.80
CA ASN A 11 -30.46 -30.35 -18.92
C ASN A 11 -29.70 -30.34 -17.58
N GLU A 12 -30.37 -30.04 -16.47
CA GLU A 12 -29.72 -29.97 -15.14
C GLU A 12 -29.40 -31.35 -14.58
N LEU A 13 -30.32 -32.32 -14.75
CA LEU A 13 -30.09 -33.72 -14.38
C LEU A 13 -28.98 -34.39 -15.21
N ALA A 14 -28.81 -34.00 -16.48
CA ALA A 14 -27.69 -34.45 -17.29
C ALA A 14 -26.36 -33.91 -16.75
N ARG A 15 -26.27 -32.59 -16.53
CA ARG A 15 -25.09 -31.94 -15.93
C ARG A 15 -24.72 -32.52 -14.56
N SER A 16 -25.69 -32.76 -13.68
CA SER A 16 -25.43 -33.37 -12.37
C SER A 16 -24.81 -34.77 -12.49
N ARG A 17 -25.33 -35.62 -13.39
CA ARG A 17 -24.78 -36.98 -13.60
C ARG A 17 -23.41 -36.98 -14.26
N ASP A 18 -23.11 -35.98 -15.10
CA ASP A 18 -21.78 -35.82 -15.69
C ASP A 18 -20.78 -35.25 -14.67
N ILE A 19 -21.21 -34.36 -13.75
CA ILE A 19 -20.42 -33.91 -12.60
C ILE A 19 -20.15 -35.07 -11.63
N ASP A 20 -21.15 -35.86 -11.26
CA ASP A 20 -20.95 -37.05 -10.41
C ASP A 20 -20.03 -38.09 -11.06
N ARG A 21 -20.11 -38.23 -12.40
CA ARG A 21 -19.20 -39.10 -13.16
C ARG A 21 -17.77 -38.54 -13.14
N ALA A 22 -17.60 -37.24 -13.33
CA ALA A 22 -16.30 -36.57 -13.25
C ALA A 22 -15.70 -36.68 -11.85
N LEU A 23 -16.47 -36.43 -10.78
CA LEU A 23 -16.05 -36.58 -9.39
C LEU A 23 -15.59 -38.02 -9.08
N ARG A 24 -16.34 -39.05 -9.53
CA ARG A 24 -15.93 -40.46 -9.37
C ARG A 24 -14.73 -40.85 -10.24
N GLN A 25 -14.51 -40.17 -11.37
CA GLN A 25 -13.32 -40.34 -12.20
C GLN A 25 -12.09 -39.67 -11.54
N ASP A 26 -12.23 -38.47 -10.99
CA ASP A 26 -11.20 -37.76 -10.24
C ASP A 26 -10.85 -38.48 -8.93
N GLU A 27 -11.82 -39.08 -8.24
CA GLU A 27 -11.58 -39.92 -7.05
C GLU A 27 -10.81 -41.21 -7.42
N LYS A 28 -11.13 -41.84 -8.56
CA LYS A 28 -10.35 -42.94 -9.13
C LYS A 28 -8.98 -42.53 -9.67
N ARG A 29 -8.78 -41.25 -10.01
CA ARG A 29 -7.49 -40.69 -10.44
C ARG A 29 -6.62 -40.40 -9.22
N LYS A 30 -7.18 -39.73 -8.21
CA LYS A 30 -6.53 -39.44 -6.91
C LYS A 30 -6.10 -40.70 -6.17
N SER A 31 -6.87 -41.79 -6.21
CA SER A 31 -6.47 -43.06 -5.58
C SER A 31 -5.32 -43.79 -6.29
N ARG A 32 -4.85 -43.29 -7.44
CA ARG A 32 -3.67 -43.77 -8.18
C ARG A 32 -2.50 -42.78 -8.16
N GLU A 33 -2.64 -41.66 -7.46
CA GLU A 33 -1.67 -40.57 -7.41
C GLU A 33 -0.76 -40.70 -6.18
N VAL A 34 0.55 -40.59 -6.39
CA VAL A 34 1.56 -40.62 -5.32
C VAL A 34 2.27 -39.28 -5.25
N LYS A 35 2.10 -38.54 -4.15
CA LYS A 35 2.72 -37.24 -3.94
C LYS A 35 4.09 -37.37 -3.29
N LEU A 36 5.13 -37.00 -4.04
CA LEU A 36 6.53 -36.95 -3.62
C LEU A 36 6.98 -35.50 -3.42
N LEU A 37 7.61 -35.20 -2.28
CA LEU A 37 8.13 -33.87 -1.97
C LEU A 37 9.66 -33.89 -1.82
N LEU A 38 10.37 -33.11 -2.63
CA LEU A 38 11.82 -32.93 -2.57
C LEU A 38 12.18 -31.74 -1.68
N LEU A 39 12.73 -31.98 -0.49
CA LEU A 39 13.23 -30.93 0.41
C LEU A 39 14.75 -31.00 0.59
N GLY A 40 15.33 -29.95 1.16
CA GLY A 40 16.75 -29.88 1.50
C GLY A 40 17.33 -28.48 1.31
N ALA A 41 18.52 -28.25 1.89
CA ALA A 41 19.20 -26.96 1.84
C ALA A 41 19.57 -26.51 0.40
N GLY A 42 20.11 -25.30 0.28
CA GLY A 42 20.71 -24.81 -0.97
C GLY A 42 21.78 -25.78 -1.49
N GLU A 43 21.84 -25.94 -2.81
CA GLU A 43 22.79 -26.80 -3.54
C GLU A 43 22.80 -28.31 -3.22
N SER A 44 21.81 -28.84 -2.50
CA SER A 44 21.73 -30.28 -2.18
C SER A 44 21.50 -31.23 -3.37
N GLY A 45 21.21 -30.68 -4.56
CA GLY A 45 21.06 -31.44 -5.81
C GLY A 45 19.63 -31.88 -6.17
N LYS A 46 18.60 -31.27 -5.56
CA LYS A 46 17.18 -31.60 -5.82
C LYS A 46 16.82 -31.57 -7.30
N SER A 47 17.08 -30.45 -7.95
CA SER A 47 16.77 -30.25 -9.35
C SER A 47 17.64 -31.11 -10.29
N THR A 48 18.82 -31.57 -9.84
CA THR A 48 19.62 -32.59 -10.55
C THR A 48 18.95 -33.96 -10.53
N ILE A 49 18.36 -34.38 -9.39
CA ILE A 49 17.56 -35.61 -9.31
C ILE A 49 16.31 -35.49 -10.22
N LEU A 50 15.64 -34.34 -10.26
CA LEU A 50 14.54 -34.10 -11.21
C LEU A 50 14.97 -34.26 -12.68
N LYS A 51 16.09 -33.64 -13.08
CA LYS A 51 16.66 -33.75 -14.42
C LYS A 51 16.96 -35.21 -14.79
N GLN A 52 17.54 -35.99 -13.87
CA GLN A 52 17.73 -37.44 -14.07
C GLN A 52 16.41 -38.19 -14.21
N MET A 53 15.40 -37.89 -13.39
CA MET A 53 14.09 -38.57 -13.48
C MET A 53 13.43 -38.35 -14.84
N LYS A 54 13.56 -37.15 -15.44
CA LYS A 54 13.15 -36.87 -16.81
C LYS A 54 13.96 -37.64 -17.87
N LEU A 55 15.24 -37.91 -17.63
CA LEU A 55 16.07 -38.76 -18.51
C LEU A 55 15.75 -40.26 -18.40
N ILE A 56 15.43 -40.75 -17.20
CA ILE A 56 15.25 -42.20 -16.93
C ILE A 56 13.82 -42.67 -17.24
N TYR A 57 12.82 -41.82 -16.99
CA TYR A 57 11.39 -42.20 -16.97
C TYR A 57 10.49 -41.32 -17.86
N SER A 58 11.05 -40.40 -18.65
CA SER A 58 10.31 -39.62 -19.66
C SER A 58 11.07 -39.64 -21.01
N GLN A 59 10.64 -38.87 -22.00
CA GLN A 59 11.27 -38.82 -23.34
C GLN A 59 12.62 -38.07 -23.37
N GLY A 60 13.22 -37.78 -22.20
CA GLY A 60 14.46 -37.00 -22.07
C GLY A 60 14.27 -35.51 -22.41
N PHE A 61 15.35 -34.87 -22.86
CA PHE A 61 15.34 -33.48 -23.33
C PHE A 61 15.43 -33.40 -24.86
N SER A 62 14.50 -32.67 -25.46
CA SER A 62 14.45 -32.38 -26.88
C SER A 62 15.66 -31.54 -27.35
N LYS A 63 15.92 -31.52 -28.66
CA LYS A 63 16.98 -30.70 -29.24
C LYS A 63 16.76 -29.19 -29.01
N HIS A 64 15.51 -28.75 -28.91
CA HIS A 64 15.19 -27.34 -28.64
C HIS A 64 15.55 -26.96 -27.20
N GLU A 65 15.04 -27.72 -26.21
CA GLU A 65 15.39 -27.51 -24.79
C GLU A 65 16.91 -27.52 -24.58
N ARG A 66 17.64 -28.47 -25.19
CA ARG A 66 19.12 -28.51 -25.08
C ARG A 66 19.80 -27.22 -25.54
N LEU A 67 19.27 -26.55 -26.57
CA LEU A 67 19.83 -25.28 -27.06
C LEU A 67 19.56 -24.10 -26.11
N GLU A 68 18.48 -24.12 -25.33
CA GLU A 68 18.22 -23.14 -24.27
C GLU A 68 19.26 -23.26 -23.14
N TRP A 69 19.61 -24.49 -22.76
CA TRP A 69 20.64 -24.75 -21.72
C TRP A 69 22.05 -24.29 -22.10
N LYS A 70 22.33 -24.02 -23.38
CA LYS A 70 23.62 -23.49 -23.87
C LYS A 70 23.98 -22.16 -23.18
N ASN A 71 23.02 -21.24 -23.09
CA ASN A 71 23.25 -19.92 -22.47
C ASN A 71 23.41 -20.06 -20.95
N ILE A 72 22.67 -20.98 -20.32
CA ILE A 72 22.80 -21.28 -18.89
C ILE A 72 24.22 -21.82 -18.57
N ILE A 73 24.76 -22.71 -19.41
CA ILE A 73 26.13 -23.25 -19.26
C ILE A 73 27.18 -22.15 -19.42
N PHE A 74 27.03 -21.26 -20.40
CA PHE A 74 27.93 -20.11 -20.57
C PHE A 74 27.91 -19.19 -19.34
N GLY A 75 26.73 -18.73 -18.90
CA GLY A 75 26.58 -17.89 -17.71
C GLY A 75 27.07 -18.56 -16.42
N ASN A 76 26.94 -19.88 -16.30
CA ASN A 76 27.52 -20.67 -15.18
C ASN A 76 29.05 -20.55 -15.12
N ILE A 77 29.73 -20.58 -16.28
CA ILE A 77 31.19 -20.44 -16.36
C ILE A 77 31.58 -19.01 -16.01
N ILE A 78 30.96 -18.01 -16.63
CA ILE A 78 31.25 -16.59 -16.40
C ILE A 78 31.01 -16.18 -14.94
N GLN A 79 29.88 -16.57 -14.36
CA GLN A 79 29.57 -16.28 -12.95
C GLN A 79 30.57 -16.95 -11.99
N SER A 80 31.10 -18.12 -12.33
CA SER A 80 32.15 -18.76 -11.52
C SER A 80 33.46 -17.97 -11.56
N PHE A 81 33.84 -17.43 -12.73
CA PHE A 81 35.00 -16.53 -12.84
C PHE A 81 34.78 -15.18 -12.13
N ARG A 82 33.55 -14.64 -12.13
CA ARG A 82 33.18 -13.45 -11.34
C ARG A 82 33.43 -13.68 -9.85
N THR A 83 32.90 -14.77 -9.30
CA THR A 83 33.09 -15.15 -7.90
C THR A 83 34.56 -15.44 -7.56
N ILE A 84 35.35 -15.99 -8.50
CA ILE A 84 36.81 -16.13 -8.33
C ILE A 84 37.52 -14.77 -8.30
N SER A 85 37.16 -13.84 -9.18
CA SER A 85 37.76 -12.50 -9.25
C SER A 85 37.51 -11.68 -7.98
N GLU A 86 36.30 -11.78 -7.44
CA GLU A 86 35.92 -11.19 -6.14
C GLU A 86 36.76 -11.78 -5.00
N ALA A 87 36.86 -13.12 -4.93
CA ALA A 87 37.66 -13.80 -3.92
C ALA A 87 39.17 -13.51 -4.02
N MET A 88 39.72 -13.42 -5.24
CA MET A 88 41.11 -13.01 -5.45
C MET A 88 41.37 -11.60 -4.89
N THR A 89 40.43 -10.68 -5.13
CA THR A 89 40.50 -9.29 -4.61
C THR A 89 40.41 -9.26 -3.08
N GLU A 90 39.46 -10.00 -2.49
CA GLU A 90 39.25 -10.11 -1.04
C GLU A 90 40.46 -10.75 -0.32
N MET A 91 41.13 -11.72 -0.96
CA MET A 91 42.30 -12.42 -0.42
C MET A 91 43.65 -11.79 -0.78
N GLY A 92 43.68 -10.71 -1.58
CA GLY A 92 44.92 -10.07 -2.04
C GLY A 92 45.78 -10.94 -2.98
N LEU A 93 45.16 -11.87 -3.72
CA LEU A 93 45.83 -12.74 -4.67
C LEU A 93 46.07 -12.02 -6.00
N GLN A 94 47.31 -12.06 -6.48
CA GLN A 94 47.69 -11.46 -7.77
C GLN A 94 47.67 -12.50 -8.89
N TYR A 95 47.38 -12.04 -10.12
CA TYR A 95 47.54 -12.86 -11.32
C TYR A 95 49.03 -13.07 -11.67
N ASP A 96 49.36 -14.21 -12.28
CA ASP A 96 50.72 -14.54 -12.73
C ASP A 96 51.24 -13.60 -13.82
N LYS A 97 50.33 -12.97 -14.57
CA LYS A 97 50.63 -12.09 -15.70
C LYS A 97 49.71 -10.87 -15.71
N PRO A 98 50.22 -9.66 -15.97
CA PRO A 98 49.39 -8.45 -16.10
C PRO A 98 48.29 -8.54 -17.17
N ASP A 99 48.49 -9.34 -18.23
CA ASP A 99 47.47 -9.52 -19.27
C ASP A 99 46.29 -10.42 -18.81
N HIS A 100 46.47 -11.23 -17.77
CA HIS A 100 45.38 -12.04 -17.22
C HIS A 100 44.32 -11.19 -16.49
N GLU A 101 44.71 -10.04 -15.92
CA GLU A 101 43.76 -9.06 -15.38
C GLU A 101 42.84 -8.51 -16.49
N LYS A 102 43.39 -8.22 -17.67
CA LYS A 102 42.62 -7.82 -18.85
C LYS A 102 41.73 -8.94 -19.38
N TYR A 103 42.22 -10.19 -19.36
CA TYR A 103 41.42 -11.37 -19.70
C TYR A 103 40.25 -11.55 -18.73
N MET A 104 40.45 -11.35 -17.43
CA MET A 104 39.36 -11.37 -16.45
C MET A 104 38.35 -10.26 -16.74
N ALA A 105 38.80 -9.01 -16.88
CA ALA A 105 37.93 -7.88 -17.18
C ALA A 105 37.10 -8.07 -18.47
N HIS A 106 37.68 -8.69 -19.50
CA HIS A 106 36.98 -9.02 -20.75
C HIS A 106 35.88 -10.07 -20.56
N ILE A 107 36.14 -11.17 -19.85
CA ILE A 107 35.15 -12.25 -19.68
C ILE A 107 34.02 -11.92 -18.69
N LEU A 108 34.19 -10.89 -17.84
CA LEU A 108 33.16 -10.44 -16.89
C LEU A 108 32.04 -9.61 -17.53
N VAL A 109 32.24 -9.16 -18.77
CA VAL A 109 31.19 -8.60 -19.62
C VAL A 109 30.38 -9.77 -20.21
N GLU A 110 29.07 -9.77 -20.04
CA GLU A 110 28.20 -10.88 -20.49
C GLU A 110 27.44 -10.47 -21.76
N PRO A 111 27.74 -11.04 -22.94
CA PRO A 111 27.05 -10.72 -24.17
C PRO A 111 25.73 -11.49 -24.32
N GLU A 112 24.75 -10.89 -25.01
CA GLU A 112 23.55 -11.60 -25.45
C GLU A 112 23.91 -12.64 -26.54
N ILE A 113 23.48 -13.89 -26.37
CA ILE A 113 23.75 -15.00 -27.29
C ILE A 113 22.42 -15.59 -27.74
N SER A 114 22.13 -15.55 -29.05
CA SER A 114 20.88 -16.13 -29.58
C SER A 114 20.91 -17.66 -29.55
N LEU A 115 19.73 -18.29 -29.51
CA LEU A 115 19.55 -19.76 -29.47
C LEU A 115 20.38 -20.52 -30.54
N HIS A 116 20.56 -19.92 -31.73
CA HIS A 116 21.26 -20.54 -32.86
C HIS A 116 22.69 -20.02 -33.10
N GLU A 117 23.17 -19.04 -32.32
CA GLU A 117 24.53 -18.51 -32.45
C GLU A 117 25.56 -19.40 -31.72
N SER A 118 26.82 -19.36 -32.16
CA SER A 118 27.93 -20.00 -31.44
C SER A 118 28.35 -19.15 -30.24
N LEU A 119 28.99 -19.75 -29.24
CA LEU A 119 29.56 -19.00 -28.12
C LEU A 119 30.66 -18.02 -28.61
N PRO A 120 30.83 -16.86 -27.97
CA PRO A 120 31.86 -15.87 -28.31
C PRO A 120 33.27 -16.49 -28.39
N ARG A 121 33.90 -16.46 -29.57
CA ARG A 121 35.21 -17.12 -29.81
C ARG A 121 36.37 -16.45 -29.08
N ASP A 122 36.25 -15.15 -28.85
CA ASP A 122 37.18 -14.30 -28.11
C ASP A 122 37.30 -14.66 -26.62
N TYR A 123 36.31 -15.35 -26.04
CA TYR A 123 36.30 -15.70 -24.61
C TYR A 123 37.08 -16.99 -24.30
N MET A 124 37.28 -17.87 -25.30
CA MET A 124 37.84 -19.21 -25.08
C MET A 124 39.30 -19.18 -24.59
N GLU A 125 40.17 -18.41 -25.24
CA GLU A 125 41.58 -18.33 -24.86
C GLU A 125 41.81 -17.58 -23.53
N PRO A 126 41.14 -16.45 -23.23
CA PRO A 126 41.09 -15.85 -21.90
C PRO A 126 40.73 -16.84 -20.79
N ILE A 127 39.67 -17.64 -20.96
CA ILE A 127 39.23 -18.64 -19.97
C ILE A 127 40.30 -19.75 -19.80
N LYS A 128 40.89 -20.26 -20.89
CA LYS A 128 41.98 -21.26 -20.85
C LYS A 128 43.25 -20.72 -20.17
N ALA A 129 43.56 -19.45 -20.35
CA ALA A 129 44.71 -18.79 -19.72
C ALA A 129 44.48 -18.63 -18.21
N LEU A 130 43.32 -18.10 -17.81
CA LEU A 130 42.92 -17.92 -16.41
C LEU A 130 42.85 -19.25 -15.65
N TRP A 131 42.36 -20.33 -16.26
CA TRP A 131 42.35 -21.67 -15.63
C TRP A 131 43.75 -22.25 -15.33
N LYS A 132 44.81 -21.68 -15.91
CA LYS A 132 46.21 -22.08 -15.69
C LYS A 132 46.99 -21.11 -14.79
N ASP A 133 46.41 -19.96 -14.45
CA ASP A 133 47.01 -18.92 -13.61
C ASP A 133 47.08 -19.36 -12.14
N SER A 134 48.24 -19.18 -11.48
CA SER A 134 48.46 -19.66 -10.12
C SER A 134 47.67 -18.87 -9.06
N GLY A 135 47.42 -17.58 -9.28
CA GLY A 135 46.52 -16.76 -8.46
C GLY A 135 45.07 -17.24 -8.53
N VAL A 136 44.57 -17.49 -9.74
CA VAL A 136 43.24 -18.09 -9.97
C VAL A 136 43.15 -19.48 -9.32
N ARG A 137 44.18 -20.32 -9.48
CA ARG A 137 44.26 -21.64 -8.84
C ARG A 137 44.28 -21.58 -7.31
N ALA A 138 44.99 -20.61 -6.74
CA ALA A 138 45.03 -20.39 -5.29
C ALA A 138 43.67 -19.97 -4.73
N ALA A 139 42.91 -19.14 -5.46
CA ALA A 139 41.53 -18.81 -5.10
C ALA A 139 40.63 -20.05 -5.17
N ILE A 140 40.65 -20.80 -6.28
CA ILE A 140 39.85 -22.04 -6.45
C ILE A 140 40.12 -23.05 -5.33
N ALA A 141 41.36 -23.19 -4.87
CA ALA A 141 41.74 -24.08 -3.77
C ALA A 141 41.06 -23.71 -2.42
N LYS A 142 40.59 -22.46 -2.27
CA LYS A 142 39.81 -21.96 -1.15
C LYS A 142 38.32 -21.79 -1.46
N GLY A 143 37.85 -22.34 -2.57
CA GLY A 143 36.46 -22.17 -3.05
C GLY A 143 35.37 -22.54 -2.05
N ASN A 144 35.68 -23.38 -1.05
CA ASN A 144 34.79 -23.74 0.04
C ASN A 144 34.53 -22.57 1.04
N GLU A 145 35.47 -21.63 1.18
CA GLU A 145 35.36 -20.44 2.05
C GLU A 145 34.37 -19.38 1.50
N TYR A 146 34.02 -19.45 0.21
CA TYR A 146 33.17 -18.46 -0.47
C TYR A 146 32.12 -19.09 -1.42
N ALA A 147 31.78 -20.35 -1.21
CA ALA A 147 30.75 -21.12 -1.94
C ALA A 147 30.93 -21.21 -3.48
N LEU A 148 32.18 -21.31 -3.95
CA LEU A 148 32.48 -21.57 -5.36
C LEU A 148 31.81 -22.86 -5.83
N HIS A 149 31.30 -22.83 -7.07
CA HIS A 149 30.55 -23.93 -7.64
C HIS A 149 31.44 -25.08 -8.12
N ASP A 150 31.08 -26.30 -7.72
CA ASP A 150 31.78 -27.56 -8.00
C ASP A 150 31.74 -28.03 -9.47
N ASN A 151 30.88 -27.43 -10.30
CA ASN A 151 30.73 -27.78 -11.72
C ASN A 151 31.77 -27.11 -12.64
N LEU A 152 32.49 -26.09 -12.19
CA LEU A 152 33.46 -25.36 -13.01
C LEU A 152 34.56 -26.27 -13.59
N ALA A 153 35.10 -27.17 -12.77
CA ALA A 153 36.17 -28.08 -13.19
C ALA A 153 35.76 -29.01 -14.34
N TYR A 154 34.50 -29.43 -14.38
CA TYR A 154 33.95 -30.25 -15.46
C TYR A 154 33.89 -29.49 -16.79
N PHE A 155 33.32 -28.28 -16.78
CA PHE A 155 33.20 -27.47 -18.00
C PHE A 155 34.56 -27.04 -18.56
N LEU A 156 35.55 -26.79 -17.69
CA LEU A 156 36.89 -26.38 -18.12
C LEU A 156 37.81 -27.52 -18.58
N GLN A 157 37.52 -28.77 -18.21
CA GLN A 157 38.21 -29.94 -18.77
C GLN A 157 37.83 -30.17 -20.24
N ASP A 158 36.57 -29.89 -20.61
CA ASP A 158 35.98 -30.11 -21.93
C ASP A 158 35.76 -28.79 -22.71
N ILE A 159 36.46 -27.70 -22.40
CA ILE A 159 36.15 -26.37 -22.93
C ILE A 159 36.13 -26.30 -24.47
N ASP A 160 37.03 -27.02 -25.14
CA ASP A 160 37.08 -27.12 -26.61
C ASP A 160 35.83 -27.78 -27.22
N ARG A 161 35.15 -28.66 -26.48
CA ARG A 161 33.87 -29.26 -26.87
C ARG A 161 32.70 -28.28 -26.71
N ILE A 162 32.75 -27.44 -25.69
CA ILE A 162 31.69 -26.45 -25.36
C ILE A 162 31.74 -25.25 -26.32
N TRP A 163 32.94 -24.82 -26.73
CA TRP A 163 33.14 -23.75 -27.72
C TRP A 163 33.15 -24.24 -29.19
N ALA A 164 32.87 -25.53 -29.43
CA ALA A 164 32.80 -26.07 -30.79
C ALA A 164 31.65 -25.45 -31.61
N GLU A 165 31.91 -25.22 -32.91
CA GLU A 165 30.91 -24.71 -33.83
C GLU A 165 29.76 -25.72 -33.98
N GLY A 166 28.55 -25.32 -33.58
CA GLY A 166 27.38 -26.21 -33.53
C GLY A 166 27.24 -27.03 -32.24
N TYR A 167 27.91 -26.66 -31.14
CA TYR A 167 27.73 -27.28 -29.82
C TYR A 167 26.25 -27.40 -29.40
N VAL A 168 25.83 -28.62 -29.07
CA VAL A 168 24.54 -28.92 -28.43
C VAL A 168 24.83 -29.59 -27.09
N PRO A 169 24.34 -29.03 -25.97
CA PRO A 169 24.50 -29.60 -24.63
C PRO A 169 24.09 -31.07 -24.50
N SER A 170 25.02 -31.86 -23.98
CA SER A 170 24.82 -33.28 -23.64
C SER A 170 24.04 -33.44 -22.34
N ASP A 171 23.59 -34.66 -22.04
CA ASP A 171 22.88 -34.95 -20.79
C ASP A 171 23.73 -34.61 -19.55
N GLN A 172 25.05 -34.86 -19.60
CA GLN A 172 25.94 -34.51 -18.50
C GLN A 172 26.13 -32.99 -18.34
N ASP A 173 26.09 -32.22 -19.44
CA ASP A 173 26.11 -30.75 -19.37
C ASP A 173 24.81 -30.21 -18.75
N LEU A 174 23.65 -30.80 -19.09
CA LEU A 174 22.37 -30.48 -18.46
C LEU A 174 22.35 -30.88 -16.97
N LEU A 175 22.93 -32.02 -16.59
CA LEU A 175 22.96 -32.48 -15.20
C LEU A 175 23.88 -31.64 -14.30
N ARG A 176 25.00 -31.15 -14.86
CA ARG A 176 26.01 -30.36 -14.13
C ARG A 176 25.79 -28.85 -14.20
N SER A 177 24.91 -28.36 -15.08
CA SER A 177 24.50 -26.96 -15.11
C SER A 177 23.51 -26.61 -13.99
N ARG A 178 23.78 -25.48 -13.35
CA ARG A 178 23.01 -24.90 -12.24
C ARG A 178 22.06 -23.83 -12.80
N LEU A 179 20.77 -24.02 -12.56
CA LEU A 179 19.74 -23.00 -12.71
C LEU A 179 19.11 -22.81 -11.32
N ARG A 180 18.86 -21.57 -10.90
CA ARG A 180 18.34 -21.29 -9.56
C ARG A 180 16.83 -21.56 -9.54
N THR A 181 16.40 -22.61 -8.84
CA THR A 181 14.98 -22.91 -8.63
C THR A 181 14.35 -21.87 -7.71
N THR A 182 13.50 -21.01 -8.29
CA THR A 182 12.64 -20.05 -7.60
C THR A 182 11.20 -20.55 -7.63
N GLY A 183 10.53 -20.60 -6.48
CA GLY A 183 9.15 -21.09 -6.37
C GLY A 183 9.04 -22.60 -6.12
N ILE A 184 7.91 -23.14 -6.57
CA ILE A 184 7.53 -24.57 -6.49
C ILE A 184 7.34 -25.05 -7.93
N THR A 185 8.05 -26.09 -8.33
CA THR A 185 7.89 -26.73 -9.64
C THR A 185 7.36 -28.14 -9.47
N GLU A 186 6.23 -28.43 -10.11
CA GLU A 186 5.60 -29.75 -10.15
C GLU A 186 6.04 -30.52 -11.41
N THR A 187 6.26 -31.81 -11.30
CA THR A 187 6.55 -32.68 -12.45
C THR A 187 5.87 -34.03 -12.27
N GLU A 188 5.07 -34.42 -13.27
CA GLU A 188 4.34 -35.69 -13.30
C GLU A 188 5.12 -36.76 -14.06
N PHE A 189 5.10 -38.00 -13.57
CA PHE A 189 5.68 -39.18 -14.23
C PHE A 189 4.74 -40.38 -14.08
N ASP A 190 4.36 -41.01 -15.20
CA ASP A 190 3.56 -42.24 -15.20
C ASP A 190 4.45 -43.48 -15.10
N LEU A 191 4.24 -44.29 -14.05
CA LEU A 191 5.07 -45.44 -13.72
C LEU A 191 4.17 -46.65 -13.42
N GLY A 192 3.92 -47.44 -14.47
CA GLY A 192 3.09 -48.64 -14.40
C GLY A 192 1.60 -48.31 -14.26
N GLN A 193 1.04 -48.48 -13.06
CA GLN A 193 -0.38 -48.19 -12.78
C GLN A 193 -0.60 -46.97 -11.86
N LEU A 194 0.49 -46.30 -11.44
CA LEU A 194 0.46 -45.13 -10.56
C LEU A 194 1.09 -43.92 -11.27
N THR A 195 0.51 -42.75 -11.03
CA THR A 195 1.05 -41.46 -11.48
C THR A 195 1.76 -40.80 -10.31
N TYR A 196 3.06 -40.53 -10.46
CA TYR A 196 3.87 -39.89 -9.43
C TYR A 196 3.94 -38.39 -9.69
N ARG A 197 3.55 -37.60 -8.70
CA ARG A 197 3.66 -36.14 -8.72
C ARG A 197 4.79 -35.70 -7.81
N MET A 198 5.86 -35.15 -8.39
CA MET A 198 7.03 -34.72 -7.64
C MET A 198 7.15 -33.20 -7.61
N PHE A 199 7.26 -32.66 -6.39
CA PHE A 199 7.38 -31.23 -6.12
C PHE A 199 8.83 -30.91 -5.74
N ASP A 200 9.51 -30.06 -6.53
CA ASP A 200 10.79 -29.44 -6.16
C ASP A 200 10.57 -27.99 -5.75
N VAL A 201 11.33 -27.54 -4.76
CA VAL A 201 11.17 -26.23 -4.11
C VAL A 201 12.53 -25.59 -3.86
N GLY A 202 12.59 -24.27 -3.97
CA GLY A 202 13.82 -23.52 -3.70
C GLY A 202 14.39 -23.82 -2.31
N GLY A 203 15.68 -24.21 -2.24
CA GLY A 203 16.36 -24.57 -0.98
C GLY A 203 17.02 -23.41 -0.22
N GLN A 204 17.10 -22.24 -0.86
CA GLN A 204 17.65 -20.99 -0.30
C GLN A 204 16.76 -20.47 0.83
N ARG A 205 17.33 -19.77 1.82
CA ARG A 205 16.59 -19.28 3.00
C ARG A 205 15.43 -18.37 2.59
N SER A 206 15.60 -17.55 1.55
CA SER A 206 14.54 -16.72 0.96
C SER A 206 13.31 -17.51 0.46
N GLU A 207 13.53 -18.70 -0.11
CA GLU A 207 12.50 -19.49 -0.79
C GLU A 207 11.70 -20.41 0.15
N ARG A 208 12.24 -20.74 1.33
CA ARG A 208 11.63 -21.70 2.28
C ARG A 208 10.25 -21.31 2.78
N LYS A 209 9.89 -20.02 2.76
CA LYS A 209 8.53 -19.54 3.09
C LYS A 209 7.46 -20.21 2.21
N LYS A 210 7.81 -20.61 0.99
CA LYS A 210 6.89 -21.23 0.01
C LYS A 210 6.63 -22.73 0.30
N TRP A 211 7.47 -23.39 1.11
CA TRP A 211 7.41 -24.84 1.32
C TRP A 211 6.07 -25.31 1.89
N ILE A 212 5.45 -24.54 2.79
CA ILE A 212 4.21 -24.96 3.47
C ILE A 212 3.05 -25.23 2.49
N HIS A 213 3.00 -24.54 1.34
CA HIS A 213 1.95 -24.70 0.33
C HIS A 213 1.92 -26.10 -0.32
N CYS A 214 2.99 -26.90 -0.20
CA CYS A 214 3.04 -28.25 -0.75
C CYS A 214 3.00 -29.36 0.32
N PHE A 215 2.87 -29.04 1.61
CA PHE A 215 2.97 -30.01 2.71
C PHE A 215 1.73 -30.88 2.91
N GLU A 216 0.56 -30.48 2.40
CA GLU A 216 -0.67 -31.28 2.52
C GLU A 216 -0.59 -32.60 1.71
N ASN A 217 -1.08 -33.69 2.30
CA ASN A 217 -1.24 -35.00 1.67
C ASN A 217 0.04 -35.59 1.02
N VAL A 218 1.22 -35.26 1.54
CA VAL A 218 2.50 -35.81 1.07
C VAL A 218 2.63 -37.27 1.47
N THR A 219 2.66 -38.17 0.48
CA THR A 219 2.81 -39.62 0.66
C THR A 219 4.22 -39.97 1.14
N CYS A 220 5.24 -39.39 0.50
CA CYS A 220 6.64 -39.61 0.82
C CYS A 220 7.46 -38.33 0.64
N LEU A 221 8.38 -38.09 1.58
CA LEU A 221 9.29 -36.94 1.59
C LEU A 221 10.73 -37.42 1.36
N MET A 222 11.37 -36.83 0.35
CA MET A 222 12.74 -37.09 -0.05
C MET A 222 13.60 -35.87 0.33
N PHE A 223 14.41 -35.99 1.38
CA PHE A 223 15.27 -34.91 1.86
C PHE A 223 16.70 -35.12 1.37
N LEU A 224 17.22 -34.15 0.61
CA LEU A 224 18.55 -34.20 0.04
C LEU A 224 19.53 -33.32 0.83
N VAL A 225 20.69 -33.88 1.11
CA VAL A 225 21.84 -33.24 1.75
C VAL A 225 23.06 -33.40 0.85
N ALA A 226 23.82 -32.32 0.62
CA ALA A 226 25.14 -32.43 0.00
C ALA A 226 26.15 -32.87 1.07
N ILE A 227 26.57 -34.15 1.07
CA ILE A 227 27.53 -34.65 2.07
C ILE A 227 28.91 -33.99 1.89
N SER A 228 29.25 -33.59 0.66
CA SER A 228 30.44 -32.79 0.31
C SER A 228 30.41 -31.34 0.83
N GLY A 229 29.34 -30.90 1.50
CA GLY A 229 29.16 -29.55 2.05
C GLY A 229 29.62 -29.39 3.51
N TYR A 230 30.33 -30.37 4.07
CA TYR A 230 30.83 -30.30 5.46
C TYR A 230 31.92 -29.22 5.66
N ASP A 231 32.67 -28.86 4.62
CA ASP A 231 33.74 -27.85 4.63
C ASP A 231 33.34 -26.52 3.97
N GLN A 232 32.10 -26.41 3.49
CA GLN A 232 31.64 -25.34 2.59
C GLN A 232 30.67 -24.35 3.28
N CYS A 233 30.83 -23.06 2.98
CA CYS A 233 29.93 -22.02 3.46
C CYS A 233 28.61 -21.94 2.67
N LEU A 234 27.64 -21.16 3.16
CA LEU A 234 26.42 -20.86 2.42
C LEU A 234 26.63 -19.68 1.45
N VAL A 235 25.96 -19.71 0.30
CA VAL A 235 25.92 -18.59 -0.67
C VAL A 235 25.28 -17.33 -0.06
N GLU A 236 24.27 -17.52 0.81
CA GLU A 236 23.53 -16.44 1.48
C GLU A 236 24.23 -15.97 2.78
N ASP A 237 25.26 -16.68 3.25
CA ASP A 237 25.86 -16.51 4.58
C ASP A 237 27.25 -17.18 4.62
N LYS A 238 28.32 -16.40 4.32
CA LYS A 238 29.70 -16.89 4.31
C LYS A 238 30.18 -17.45 5.66
N ALA A 239 29.53 -17.09 6.78
CA ALA A 239 29.87 -17.60 8.12
C ALA A 239 29.17 -18.92 8.48
N GLY A 240 28.04 -19.23 7.81
CA GLY A 240 27.26 -20.44 8.03
C GLY A 240 27.82 -21.66 7.28
N ASN A 241 27.84 -22.84 7.93
CA ASN A 241 28.26 -24.11 7.33
C ASN A 241 27.07 -24.87 6.69
N GLN A 242 27.24 -25.36 5.47
CA GLN A 242 26.17 -25.97 4.68
C GLN A 242 25.64 -27.30 5.28
N MET A 243 26.49 -28.12 5.89
CA MET A 243 26.07 -29.35 6.57
C MET A 243 25.29 -29.05 7.86
N ASN A 244 25.71 -28.07 8.65
CA ASN A 244 24.98 -27.67 9.86
C ASN A 244 23.60 -27.06 9.53
N GLU A 245 23.50 -26.26 8.46
CA GLU A 245 22.21 -25.77 7.94
C GLU A 245 21.28 -26.94 7.56
N ALA A 246 21.81 -27.98 6.92
CA ALA A 246 21.04 -29.17 6.55
C ALA A 246 20.57 -29.97 7.78
N LEU A 247 21.38 -30.08 8.83
CA LEU A 247 21.02 -30.71 10.12
C LEU A 247 19.91 -29.94 10.86
N MET A 248 20.00 -28.61 10.94
CA MET A 248 18.94 -27.79 11.56
C MET A 248 17.62 -27.92 10.80
N LEU A 249 17.70 -27.90 9.45
CA LEU A 249 16.53 -28.02 8.59
C LEU A 249 15.89 -29.42 8.67
N TRP A 250 16.69 -30.49 8.75
CA TRP A 250 16.17 -31.85 8.94
C TRP A 250 15.47 -32.00 10.29
N GLU A 251 16.02 -31.49 11.40
CA GLU A 251 15.35 -31.58 12.71
C GLU A 251 13.94 -30.97 12.67
N SER A 252 13.78 -29.82 11.99
CA SER A 252 12.47 -29.19 11.83
C SER A 252 11.51 -30.00 10.96
N ILE A 253 12.00 -30.67 9.91
CA ILE A 253 11.17 -31.44 8.97
C ILE A 253 10.79 -32.81 9.54
N ILE A 254 11.75 -33.56 10.10
CA ILE A 254 11.52 -34.93 10.59
C ILE A 254 10.51 -34.96 11.74
N ASN A 255 10.48 -33.90 12.57
CA ASN A 255 9.61 -33.74 13.72
C ASN A 255 8.31 -32.95 13.43
N SER A 256 8.09 -32.50 12.18
CA SER A 256 6.91 -31.72 11.79
C SER A 256 5.62 -32.54 11.83
N PHE A 257 4.52 -31.93 12.29
CA PHE A 257 3.20 -32.58 12.37
C PHE A 257 2.64 -32.95 10.99
N TRP A 258 2.92 -32.14 9.96
CA TRP A 258 2.52 -32.36 8.57
C TRP A 258 2.95 -33.75 8.05
N PHE A 259 4.13 -34.20 8.47
CA PHE A 259 4.73 -35.45 7.99
C PHE A 259 4.71 -36.57 9.05
N LYS A 260 3.70 -36.58 9.93
CA LYS A 260 3.55 -37.64 10.95
C LYS A 260 3.29 -39.02 10.34
N LYS A 261 2.62 -39.09 9.19
CA LYS A 261 2.26 -40.34 8.48
C LYS A 261 3.10 -40.63 7.23
N SER A 262 3.78 -39.63 6.67
CA SER A 262 4.58 -39.73 5.44
C SER A 262 5.83 -40.60 5.61
N ALA A 263 6.23 -41.31 4.55
CA ALA A 263 7.51 -42.02 4.52
C ALA A 263 8.68 -41.02 4.42
N MET A 264 9.80 -41.31 5.08
CA MET A 264 10.97 -40.43 5.18
C MET A 264 12.20 -41.05 4.54
N ILE A 265 12.74 -40.37 3.53
CA ILE A 265 13.90 -40.82 2.78
C ILE A 265 14.97 -39.73 2.80
N LEU A 266 16.14 -40.06 3.33
CA LEU A 266 17.31 -39.20 3.42
C LEU A 266 18.34 -39.59 2.37
N PHE A 267 18.73 -38.62 1.53
CA PHE A 267 19.79 -38.76 0.54
C PHE A 267 21.01 -37.96 0.95
N LEU A 268 22.12 -38.65 1.20
CA LEU A 268 23.45 -38.03 1.28
C LEU A 268 24.07 -38.06 -0.13
N ASN A 269 23.89 -36.97 -0.85
CA ASN A 269 24.27 -36.78 -2.24
C ASN A 269 25.68 -36.16 -2.36
N LYS A 270 26.30 -36.24 -3.56
CA LYS A 270 27.68 -35.82 -3.86
C LYS A 270 28.75 -36.65 -3.13
N ILE A 271 28.51 -37.96 -3.01
CA ILE A 271 29.43 -38.90 -2.33
C ILE A 271 30.79 -39.05 -3.04
N ASP A 272 30.85 -38.76 -4.33
CA ASP A 272 32.05 -38.67 -5.16
C ASP A 272 32.96 -37.51 -4.70
N LEU A 273 32.44 -36.29 -4.68
CA LEU A 273 33.17 -35.10 -4.23
C LEU A 273 33.56 -35.19 -2.75
N PHE A 274 32.75 -35.86 -1.93
CA PHE A 274 33.09 -36.11 -0.53
C PHE A 274 34.33 -37.01 -0.36
N LYS A 275 34.43 -38.09 -1.14
CA LYS A 275 35.61 -38.98 -1.13
C LYS A 275 36.89 -38.26 -1.53
N GLU A 276 36.81 -37.39 -2.54
CA GLU A 276 37.95 -36.61 -3.03
C GLU A 276 38.41 -35.58 -1.99
N LYS A 277 37.49 -34.79 -1.43
CA LYS A 277 37.81 -33.75 -0.44
C LYS A 277 38.38 -34.30 0.87
N LEU A 278 37.85 -35.41 1.37
CA LEU A 278 38.11 -35.90 2.73
C LEU A 278 39.60 -36.19 3.00
N ALA A 279 40.34 -36.66 1.99
CA ALA A 279 41.77 -36.92 2.06
C ALA A 279 42.63 -35.65 2.32
N HIS A 280 42.08 -34.46 2.04
CA HIS A 280 42.76 -33.17 2.20
C HIS A 280 42.14 -32.32 3.33
N ASN A 281 40.81 -32.36 3.49
CA ASN A 281 40.04 -31.61 4.47
C ASN A 281 39.31 -32.55 5.45
N PRO A 282 39.93 -33.01 6.55
CA PRO A 282 39.26 -33.92 7.48
C PRO A 282 38.13 -33.21 8.27
N ILE A 283 36.97 -33.88 8.39
CA ILE A 283 35.74 -33.25 8.92
C ILE A 283 35.86 -32.65 10.33
N THR A 284 36.78 -33.17 11.14
CA THR A 284 37.05 -32.68 12.50
C THR A 284 37.55 -31.23 12.54
N LYS A 285 38.18 -30.74 11.45
CA LYS A 285 38.59 -29.33 11.32
C LYS A 285 37.43 -28.36 11.05
N HIS A 286 36.26 -28.87 10.66
CA HIS A 286 35.10 -28.07 10.24
C HIS A 286 33.90 -28.18 11.21
N GLY A 287 34.19 -28.37 12.51
CA GLY A 287 33.18 -28.35 13.59
C GLY A 287 32.60 -29.71 13.97
N PHE A 288 33.06 -30.80 13.37
CA PHE A 288 32.63 -32.17 13.67
C PHE A 288 33.65 -32.89 14.58
N THR A 289 34.00 -32.25 15.71
CA THR A 289 35.07 -32.71 16.64
C THR A 289 34.70 -33.94 17.47
N ASP A 290 33.43 -34.35 17.45
CA ASP A 290 32.90 -35.55 18.09
C ASP A 290 33.15 -36.83 17.25
N TYR A 291 33.59 -36.70 15.99
CA TYR A 291 33.95 -37.82 15.13
C TYR A 291 35.25 -38.52 15.59
N GLN A 292 35.17 -39.85 15.77
CA GLN A 292 36.26 -40.70 16.28
C GLN A 292 36.89 -41.63 15.22
N GLY A 293 36.49 -41.52 13.95
CA GLY A 293 37.03 -42.35 12.86
C GLY A 293 38.34 -41.82 12.29
N ALA A 294 38.95 -42.59 11.37
CA ALA A 294 40.16 -42.17 10.67
C ALA A 294 39.87 -40.93 9.79
N PRO A 295 40.79 -39.95 9.68
CA PRO A 295 40.53 -38.67 9.00
C PRO A 295 40.15 -38.79 7.52
N ASP A 296 40.55 -39.88 6.85
CA ASP A 296 40.36 -40.21 5.45
C ASP A 296 39.34 -41.34 5.18
N ASP A 297 38.77 -41.97 6.23
CA ASP A 297 37.79 -43.04 6.08
C ASP A 297 36.39 -42.49 5.78
N TRP A 298 36.11 -42.34 4.48
CA TRP A 298 34.82 -41.89 3.98
C TRP A 298 33.66 -42.83 4.35
N ASN A 299 33.88 -44.12 4.62
CA ASN A 299 32.80 -45.02 5.06
C ASN A 299 32.41 -44.71 6.51
N ALA A 300 33.40 -44.61 7.41
CA ALA A 300 33.15 -44.23 8.79
C ALA A 300 32.57 -42.82 8.89
N ALA A 301 33.06 -41.86 8.09
CA ALA A 301 32.54 -40.49 8.07
C ALA A 301 31.11 -40.41 7.49
N SER A 302 30.80 -41.18 6.45
CA SER A 302 29.41 -41.30 5.93
C SER A 302 28.47 -41.87 6.97
N LYS A 303 28.90 -42.92 7.69
CA LYS A 303 28.13 -43.54 8.78
C LYS A 303 27.87 -42.56 9.93
N TYR A 304 28.88 -41.77 10.32
CA TYR A 304 28.73 -40.72 11.34
C TYR A 304 27.64 -39.70 10.96
N PHE A 305 27.65 -39.16 9.74
CA PHE A 305 26.60 -38.23 9.31
C PHE A 305 25.22 -38.90 9.26
N LEU A 306 25.12 -40.14 8.76
CA LEU A 306 23.86 -40.90 8.76
C LEU A 306 23.27 -41.08 10.16
N GLU A 307 24.11 -41.42 11.15
CA GLU A 307 23.68 -41.55 12.55
C GLU A 307 23.28 -40.18 13.13
N LYS A 308 24.01 -39.11 12.81
CA LYS A 308 23.70 -37.74 13.25
C LYS A 308 22.33 -37.25 12.77
N PHE A 309 21.96 -37.51 11.50
CA PHE A 309 20.63 -37.21 10.99
C PHE A 309 19.53 -38.12 11.57
N ARG A 310 19.79 -39.43 11.76
CA ARG A 310 18.81 -40.36 12.36
C ARG A 310 18.46 -39.98 13.80
N ASN A 311 19.45 -39.59 14.59
CA ASN A 311 19.30 -39.26 16.01
C ASN A 311 18.51 -37.95 16.25
N GLN A 312 18.18 -37.17 15.22
CA GLN A 312 17.32 -35.98 15.33
C GLN A 312 15.81 -36.30 15.32
N SER A 313 15.40 -37.56 15.06
CA SER A 313 13.99 -37.96 15.17
C SER A 313 13.57 -38.13 16.63
N ARG A 314 12.54 -37.39 17.06
CA ARG A 314 11.92 -37.53 18.39
C ARG A 314 10.89 -38.66 18.45
N ASN A 315 10.60 -39.31 17.33
CA ASN A 315 9.70 -40.46 17.24
C ASN A 315 10.52 -41.74 16.96
N PRO A 316 10.63 -42.70 17.90
CA PRO A 316 11.38 -43.93 17.70
C PRO A 316 10.73 -44.89 16.69
N ASP A 317 9.42 -44.82 16.50
CA ASP A 317 8.66 -45.68 15.57
C ASP A 317 8.71 -45.16 14.11
N LYS A 318 9.41 -44.05 13.85
CA LYS A 318 9.48 -43.41 12.53
C LYS A 318 10.65 -43.97 11.72
N GLU A 319 10.36 -44.90 10.82
CA GLU A 319 11.33 -45.46 9.87
C GLU A 319 11.93 -44.36 8.97
N ILE A 320 13.26 -44.22 9.02
CA ILE A 320 14.04 -43.31 8.16
C ILE A 320 14.95 -44.13 7.26
N TYR A 321 14.63 -44.11 5.97
CA TYR A 321 15.39 -44.79 4.93
C TYR A 321 16.53 -43.88 4.47
N CYS A 322 17.72 -44.44 4.29
CA CYS A 322 18.93 -43.66 4.05
C CYS A 322 19.74 -44.24 2.91
N HIS A 323 20.10 -43.39 1.95
CA HIS A 323 20.88 -43.77 0.77
C HIS A 323 22.03 -42.79 0.55
N LEU A 324 23.20 -43.31 0.21
CA LEU A 324 24.32 -42.53 -0.33
C LEU A 324 24.13 -42.45 -1.86
N THR A 325 24.21 -41.26 -2.45
CA THR A 325 23.95 -41.08 -3.88
C THR A 325 24.97 -40.18 -4.59
N ASN A 326 25.10 -40.40 -5.89
CA ASN A 326 25.66 -39.44 -6.82
C ASN A 326 24.57 -39.09 -7.85
N ALA A 327 23.99 -37.90 -7.76
CA ALA A 327 22.93 -37.48 -8.67
C ALA A 327 23.40 -37.28 -10.13
N THR A 328 24.70 -37.32 -10.45
CA THR A 328 25.21 -37.31 -11.83
C THR A 328 25.37 -38.71 -12.44
N ASP A 329 25.30 -39.77 -11.62
CA ASP A 329 25.29 -41.17 -12.07
C ASP A 329 23.85 -41.68 -12.23
N THR A 330 23.41 -41.72 -13.49
CA THR A 330 22.09 -42.19 -13.91
C THR A 330 21.81 -43.65 -13.52
N ASN A 331 22.82 -44.52 -13.49
CA ASN A 331 22.65 -45.94 -13.14
C ASN A 331 22.45 -46.10 -11.63
N LEU A 332 23.29 -45.45 -10.83
CA LEU A 332 23.20 -45.48 -9.36
C LEU A 332 21.86 -44.90 -8.88
N LEU A 333 21.41 -43.79 -9.47
CA LEU A 333 20.12 -43.20 -9.14
C LEU A 333 18.94 -44.10 -9.56
N LYS A 334 19.00 -44.75 -10.74
CA LYS A 334 17.96 -45.69 -11.20
C LYS A 334 17.79 -46.88 -10.25
N ILE A 335 18.90 -47.45 -9.76
CA ILE A 335 18.88 -48.51 -8.74
C ILE A 335 18.25 -47.99 -7.44
N THR A 336 18.69 -46.82 -7.00
CA THR A 336 18.23 -46.19 -5.75
C THR A 336 16.72 -45.89 -5.78
N MET A 337 16.22 -45.33 -6.88
CA MET A 337 14.79 -45.02 -7.05
C MET A 337 13.93 -46.28 -7.19
N GLY A 338 14.46 -47.38 -7.73
CA GLY A 338 13.80 -48.69 -7.70
C GLY A 338 13.52 -49.17 -6.26
N SER A 339 14.50 -49.07 -5.37
CA SER A 339 14.30 -49.39 -3.94
C SER A 339 13.28 -48.48 -3.24
N VAL A 340 13.18 -47.21 -3.66
CA VAL A 340 12.15 -46.28 -3.18
C VAL A 340 10.74 -46.67 -3.68
N GLN A 341 10.63 -47.14 -4.92
CA GLN A 341 9.36 -47.63 -5.49
C GLN A 341 8.86 -48.88 -4.74
N ASP A 342 9.73 -49.87 -4.53
CA ASP A 342 9.38 -51.11 -3.80
C ASP A 342 8.88 -50.81 -2.37
N LEU A 343 9.52 -49.85 -1.68
CA LEU A 343 9.15 -49.37 -0.35
C LEU A 343 7.75 -48.74 -0.32
N ILE A 344 7.46 -47.84 -1.27
CA ILE A 344 6.15 -47.18 -1.37
C ILE A 344 5.06 -48.22 -1.68
N ILE A 345 5.34 -49.17 -2.56
CA ILE A 345 4.42 -50.26 -2.92
C ILE A 345 4.15 -51.19 -1.73
N GLN A 346 5.18 -51.61 -0.98
CA GLN A 346 5.02 -52.44 0.22
C GLN A 346 4.20 -51.74 1.32
N ARG A 347 4.36 -50.41 1.47
CA ARG A 347 3.59 -49.61 2.44
C ARG A 347 2.12 -49.52 2.05
N ASN A 348 1.82 -49.23 0.78
CA ASN A 348 0.45 -49.17 0.28
C ASN A 348 -0.26 -50.54 0.34
N LEU A 349 0.46 -51.63 0.09
CA LEU A 349 -0.06 -53.00 0.27
C LEU A 349 -0.41 -53.30 1.74
N LYS A 350 0.41 -52.88 2.71
CA LYS A 350 0.09 -53.01 4.15
C LYS A 350 -1.19 -52.27 4.54
N THR A 351 -1.44 -51.08 3.97
CA THR A 351 -2.68 -50.32 4.23
C THR A 351 -3.90 -51.02 3.63
N LEU A 352 -3.82 -51.48 2.38
CA LEU A 352 -4.90 -52.22 1.72
C LEU A 352 -5.28 -53.54 2.43
N ILE A 353 -4.31 -54.22 3.06
CA ILE A 353 -4.57 -55.44 3.85
C ILE A 353 -5.33 -55.12 5.15
N LEU A 354 -5.06 -53.97 5.78
CA LEU A 354 -5.77 -53.54 6.99
C LEU A 354 -7.20 -53.08 6.70
N ASP A 355 -7.44 -52.41 5.57
CA ASP A 355 -8.79 -51.99 5.16
C ASP A 355 -9.65 -53.20 4.75
N ALA A 356 -9.05 -54.23 4.12
CA ALA A 356 -9.76 -55.45 3.69
C ALA A 356 -10.27 -56.35 4.84
N ASP A 357 -9.73 -56.22 6.06
CA ASP A 357 -10.26 -56.90 7.24
C ASP A 357 -11.43 -56.16 7.90
N MET A 358 -11.64 -54.87 7.59
CA MET A 358 -12.73 -54.07 8.16
C MET A 358 -14.07 -54.26 7.42
N ASP A 359 -14.03 -54.61 6.14
CA ASP A 359 -15.20 -54.77 5.25
C ASP A 359 -16.05 -56.05 5.49
N LYS A 360 -15.73 -56.87 6.50
CA LYS A 360 -16.46 -58.11 6.81
C LYS A 360 -17.52 -58.02 7.93
N ASN A 361 -17.63 -56.89 8.63
CA ASN A 361 -18.43 -56.78 9.86
C ASN A 361 -19.50 -55.67 9.83
N ILE A 362 -20.14 -55.40 8.69
CA ILE A 362 -21.28 -54.48 8.61
C ILE A 362 -22.46 -55.09 7.84
N GLU A 363 -23.28 -55.86 8.56
CA GLU A 363 -24.72 -55.99 8.25
C GLU A 363 -25.54 -55.88 9.55
N THR A 364 -26.65 -55.14 9.48
CA THR A 364 -27.68 -54.94 10.52
C THR A 364 -27.30 -54.06 11.75
N ARG A 365 -27.65 -52.77 11.69
CA ARG A 365 -28.89 -52.24 12.29
C ARG A 365 -29.12 -50.73 12.04
N GLU A 366 -30.40 -50.38 11.92
CA GLU A 366 -30.94 -49.04 11.67
C GLU A 366 -31.09 -48.18 12.96
N PRO A 367 -31.34 -46.86 12.84
CA PRO A 367 -31.16 -45.88 13.91
C PRO A 367 -32.43 -45.60 14.76
N PRO A 368 -32.31 -44.71 15.77
CA PRO A 368 -33.32 -43.65 15.85
C PRO A 368 -32.80 -42.24 16.20
N ALA A 369 -33.42 -41.28 15.51
CA ALA A 369 -33.75 -39.87 15.82
C ALA A 369 -33.15 -39.10 17.02
N GLU A 370 -32.83 -37.83 16.75
CA GLU A 370 -32.53 -36.76 17.70
C GLU A 370 -33.74 -36.31 18.53
N LYS A 371 -33.48 -35.70 19.70
CA LYS A 371 -34.33 -34.64 20.26
C LYS A 371 -33.56 -33.71 21.22
N GLU A 372 -34.12 -32.50 21.37
CA GLU A 372 -33.47 -31.28 21.84
C GLU A 372 -33.46 -31.01 23.37
N LEU A 373 -32.51 -30.13 23.76
CA LEU A 373 -32.60 -28.97 24.69
C LEU A 373 -32.76 -29.10 26.23
N LEU A 374 -31.89 -28.29 26.89
CA LEU A 374 -32.08 -27.44 28.10
C LEU A 374 -32.03 -28.01 29.53
N GLY A 375 -31.11 -27.46 30.34
CA GLY A 375 -31.32 -27.24 31.78
C GLY A 375 -30.20 -27.71 32.74
N PRO A 376 -30.14 -27.17 33.98
CA PRO A 376 -29.01 -26.33 34.38
C PRO A 376 -28.16 -26.84 35.56
N ASN A 377 -27.08 -26.11 35.86
CA ASN A 377 -26.24 -26.21 37.09
C ASN A 377 -27.11 -26.23 38.37
N PRO A 378 -26.75 -26.98 39.47
CA PRO A 378 -25.72 -26.45 40.40
C PRO A 378 -24.98 -27.44 41.37
N LYS A 379 -23.93 -26.90 42.04
CA LYS A 379 -23.41 -27.19 43.42
C LYS A 379 -22.68 -28.51 43.78
N GLN A 380 -21.45 -28.33 44.31
CA GLN A 380 -20.84 -28.85 45.58
C GLN A 380 -21.00 -30.37 45.91
N SER A 381 -19.96 -31.12 46.32
CA SER A 381 -18.99 -30.81 47.40
C SER A 381 -17.84 -31.85 47.53
N THR A 382 -16.71 -31.43 48.16
CA THR A 382 -15.79 -32.15 49.11
C THR A 382 -15.71 -33.70 49.14
N SER A 383 -14.56 -34.39 49.34
CA SER A 383 -13.29 -34.00 50.02
C SER A 383 -12.16 -35.05 49.93
N SER A 384 -10.89 -34.58 49.86
CA SER A 384 -9.69 -35.12 50.57
C SER A 384 -9.16 -36.56 50.30
N PRO A 385 -7.95 -36.93 50.79
CA PRO A 385 -6.66 -36.29 50.46
C PRO A 385 -5.53 -37.32 50.14
N ILE A 386 -4.43 -36.86 49.55
CA ILE A 386 -3.04 -37.20 49.90
C ILE A 386 -2.15 -36.18 49.18
N SER A 387 -1.41 -35.36 49.93
CA SER A 387 -0.49 -34.36 49.37
C SER A 387 0.62 -34.04 50.37
N THR A 388 1.79 -34.67 50.20
CA THR A 388 3.09 -34.17 50.71
C THR A 388 4.26 -34.92 50.06
N MET A 389 4.57 -34.64 48.79
CA MET A 389 5.89 -35.01 48.23
C MET A 389 6.37 -34.22 46.98
N MET A 390 5.63 -33.20 46.51
CA MET A 390 5.89 -32.58 45.20
C MET A 390 6.23 -31.08 45.26
N ALA A 391 6.89 -30.64 46.34
CA ALA A 391 7.12 -29.21 46.64
C ALA A 391 8.60 -28.75 46.66
N MET A 392 9.56 -29.56 46.19
CA MET A 392 11.00 -29.23 46.23
C MET A 392 11.72 -29.17 44.86
N ILE A 393 11.02 -29.30 43.73
CA ILE A 393 11.67 -29.34 42.40
C ILE A 393 11.18 -28.24 41.43
N LEU A 394 9.97 -27.69 41.59
CA LEU A 394 9.42 -26.70 40.64
C LEU A 394 9.88 -25.24 40.85
N GLY A 395 10.43 -24.89 42.02
CA GLY A 395 10.85 -23.51 42.31
C GLY A 395 11.90 -22.92 41.35
N PRO A 396 13.01 -23.62 41.06
CA PRO A 396 14.10 -23.05 40.25
C PRO A 396 13.78 -22.90 38.75
N LEU A 397 12.98 -23.79 38.17
CA LEU A 397 12.69 -23.75 36.72
C LEU A 397 11.83 -22.56 36.30
N LEU A 398 10.85 -22.17 37.14
CA LEU A 398 9.96 -21.04 36.84
C LEU A 398 10.67 -19.69 36.94
N LEU A 399 11.69 -19.55 37.79
CA LEU A 399 12.57 -18.38 37.80
C LEU A 399 13.49 -18.33 36.55
N ALA A 400 14.06 -19.46 36.15
CA ALA A 400 14.92 -19.51 34.96
C ALA A 400 14.16 -19.17 33.67
N ALA A 401 12.93 -19.67 33.51
CA ALA A 401 12.08 -19.38 32.35
C ALA A 401 11.62 -17.91 32.31
N SER A 402 11.30 -17.31 33.45
CA SER A 402 10.92 -15.89 33.52
C SER A 402 12.12 -14.95 33.30
N VAL A 403 13.32 -15.32 33.78
CA VAL A 403 14.56 -14.56 33.48
C VAL A 403 14.96 -14.68 32.00
N LEU A 404 14.83 -15.85 31.37
CA LEU A 404 15.06 -15.97 29.92
C LEU A 404 14.01 -15.20 29.09
N ALA A 405 12.74 -15.16 29.52
CA ALA A 405 11.71 -14.36 28.87
C ALA A 405 11.99 -12.85 29.00
N LEU A 406 12.48 -12.39 30.16
CA LEU A 406 12.94 -10.99 30.34
C LEU A 406 14.19 -10.68 29.50
N LEU A 407 15.11 -11.63 29.34
CA LEU A 407 16.31 -11.46 28.49
C LEU A 407 15.98 -11.44 26.99
N ALA A 408 14.95 -12.17 26.55
CA ALA A 408 14.48 -12.14 25.17
C ALA A 408 13.64 -10.87 24.85
N ALA A 409 13.01 -10.26 25.86
CA ALA A 409 12.22 -9.04 25.71
C ALA A 409 13.05 -7.74 25.60
N GLY A 410 14.38 -7.81 25.73
CA GLY A 410 15.29 -6.65 25.70
C GLY A 410 16.19 -6.57 24.46
N ALA A 411 15.82 -7.23 23.36
CA ALA A 411 16.58 -7.21 22.11
C ALA A 411 15.75 -6.57 20.99
N ALA A 412 16.21 -5.41 20.50
CA ALA A 412 15.62 -4.72 19.35
C ALA A 412 15.39 -5.68 18.17
N PRO A 413 14.18 -5.70 17.56
CA PRO A 413 13.89 -6.53 16.39
C PRO A 413 14.90 -6.26 15.26
N LYS A 414 15.64 -7.32 14.89
CA LYS A 414 16.70 -7.25 13.87
C LYS A 414 16.18 -7.59 12.47
N ASP A 415 14.98 -8.13 12.37
CA ASP A 415 14.30 -8.51 11.13
C ASP A 415 12.78 -8.41 11.28
N ASP A 416 12.09 -8.35 10.13
CA ASP A 416 10.63 -8.19 10.02
C ASP A 416 9.83 -9.40 10.55
N GLY A 417 10.46 -10.55 10.78
CA GLY A 417 9.83 -11.77 11.27
C GLY A 417 9.15 -11.60 12.63
N PHE A 418 9.64 -10.66 13.44
CA PHE A 418 9.02 -10.28 14.73
C PHE A 418 7.57 -9.78 14.58
N PHE A 419 7.22 -9.17 13.44
CA PHE A 419 5.88 -8.61 13.19
C PHE A 419 4.97 -9.54 12.36
N TYR A 420 5.44 -10.75 12.03
CA TYR A 420 4.71 -11.66 11.16
C TYR A 420 3.31 -12.01 11.70
N GLY A 421 2.30 -11.93 10.83
CA GLY A 421 0.91 -12.20 11.17
C GLY A 421 0.12 -11.05 11.81
N ARG A 422 0.74 -9.88 12.09
CA ARG A 422 0.02 -8.70 12.60
C ARG A 422 -0.97 -8.10 11.59
N SER A 423 -0.66 -8.18 10.29
CA SER A 423 -1.68 -8.03 9.23
C SER A 423 -2.09 -9.42 8.72
N PRO A 424 -3.36 -9.83 8.85
CA PRO A 424 -3.82 -11.15 8.39
C PRO A 424 -3.67 -11.34 6.85
N PRO A 425 -3.19 -12.51 6.39
CA PRO A 425 -3.13 -12.80 4.96
C PRO A 425 -4.53 -13.05 4.37
N VAL A 426 -4.86 -12.39 3.27
CA VAL A 426 -6.13 -12.60 2.54
C VAL A 426 -5.82 -12.86 1.06
N TYR A 427 -5.97 -14.12 0.65
CA TYR A 427 -5.66 -14.59 -0.70
C TYR A 427 -6.66 -15.67 -1.14
N PRO A 428 -6.92 -15.84 -2.45
CA PRO A 428 -6.41 -15.03 -3.56
C PRO A 428 -7.07 -13.65 -3.66
N SER A 429 -6.51 -12.75 -4.47
CA SER A 429 -7.22 -11.52 -4.88
C SER A 429 -8.51 -11.90 -5.62
N PRO A 430 -9.67 -11.31 -5.28
CA PRO A 430 -10.92 -11.48 -6.03
C PRO A 430 -10.73 -11.20 -7.52
N ALA A 431 -11.50 -11.87 -8.37
CA ALA A 431 -11.50 -11.59 -9.81
C ALA A 431 -12.53 -10.49 -10.14
N MET A 432 -12.18 -9.59 -11.06
CA MET A 432 -13.11 -8.60 -11.62
C MET A 432 -14.29 -9.31 -12.28
N THR A 433 -15.51 -8.98 -11.86
CA THR A 433 -16.76 -9.53 -12.44
C THR A 433 -17.38 -8.65 -13.52
N GLY A 434 -16.89 -7.42 -13.67
CA GLY A 434 -17.47 -6.39 -14.54
C GLY A 434 -18.50 -5.52 -13.81
N GLY A 435 -19.39 -6.12 -13.02
CA GLY A 435 -20.40 -5.41 -12.23
C GLY A 435 -21.23 -4.45 -13.09
N GLU A 436 -21.40 -3.21 -12.64
CA GLU A 436 -22.09 -2.15 -13.41
C GLU A 436 -21.35 -1.77 -14.72
N TRP A 437 -20.08 -2.14 -14.87
CA TRP A 437 -19.23 -1.86 -16.05
C TRP A 437 -19.08 -3.09 -16.96
N THR A 438 -20.06 -3.99 -16.97
CA THR A 438 -20.00 -5.27 -17.72
C THR A 438 -19.66 -5.06 -19.22
N GLU A 439 -20.21 -4.04 -19.88
CA GLU A 439 -19.91 -3.74 -21.29
C GLU A 439 -18.43 -3.37 -21.50
N ALA A 440 -17.93 -2.41 -20.72
CA ALA A 440 -16.53 -1.97 -20.77
C ALA A 440 -15.56 -3.11 -20.39
N TYR A 441 -15.95 -3.97 -19.45
CA TYR A 441 -15.17 -5.14 -19.04
C TYR A 441 -15.07 -6.19 -20.16
N GLU A 442 -16.15 -6.43 -20.90
CA GLU A 442 -16.15 -7.35 -22.04
C GLU A 442 -15.30 -6.83 -23.21
N LEU A 443 -15.35 -5.51 -23.51
CA LEU A 443 -14.44 -4.86 -24.46
C LEU A 443 -12.97 -4.97 -24.01
N ALA A 444 -12.69 -4.69 -22.74
CA ALA A 444 -11.37 -4.82 -22.14
C ALA A 444 -10.83 -6.26 -22.24
N ARG A 445 -11.65 -7.26 -21.91
CA ARG A 445 -11.31 -8.67 -22.03
C ARG A 445 -11.00 -9.06 -23.48
N SER A 446 -11.78 -8.58 -24.44
CA SER A 446 -11.57 -8.82 -25.87
C SER A 446 -10.26 -8.20 -26.39
N LEU A 447 -9.92 -6.99 -25.95
CA LEU A 447 -8.67 -6.31 -26.31
C LEU A 447 -7.44 -6.99 -25.69
N VAL A 448 -7.49 -7.28 -24.38
CA VAL A 448 -6.38 -7.93 -23.66
C VAL A 448 -6.17 -9.36 -24.15
N ALA A 449 -7.21 -10.08 -24.58
CA ALA A 449 -7.06 -11.40 -25.20
C ALA A 449 -6.17 -11.38 -26.45
N GLN A 450 -6.16 -10.28 -27.20
CA GLN A 450 -5.35 -10.10 -28.42
C GLN A 450 -3.90 -9.65 -28.14
N MET A 451 -3.57 -9.28 -26.90
CA MET A 451 -2.23 -8.84 -26.51
C MET A 451 -1.29 -10.03 -26.31
N THR A 452 -0.07 -9.89 -26.84
CA THR A 452 1.08 -10.71 -26.49
C THR A 452 1.39 -10.57 -25.01
N LEU A 453 2.15 -11.52 -24.48
CA LEU A 453 2.51 -11.54 -23.07
C LEU A 453 3.39 -10.33 -22.67
N MET A 454 4.25 -9.84 -23.57
CA MET A 454 5.05 -8.63 -23.32
C MET A 454 4.25 -7.33 -23.41
N GLU A 455 3.26 -7.22 -24.31
CA GLU A 455 2.32 -6.08 -24.31
C GLU A 455 1.52 -6.05 -23.00
N LYS A 456 1.08 -7.22 -22.51
CA LYS A 456 0.39 -7.40 -21.23
C LYS A 456 1.22 -6.95 -20.02
N VAL A 457 2.47 -7.39 -19.90
CA VAL A 457 3.38 -6.96 -18.82
C VAL A 457 3.64 -5.45 -18.86
N LYS A 458 3.72 -4.85 -20.06
CA LYS A 458 3.88 -3.40 -20.25
C LYS A 458 2.63 -2.56 -19.93
N LEU A 459 1.44 -3.16 -19.81
CA LEU A 459 0.25 -2.44 -19.31
C LEU A 459 0.29 -2.25 -17.78
N THR A 460 0.89 -3.19 -17.06
CA THR A 460 0.92 -3.22 -15.59
C THR A 460 2.16 -2.54 -15.00
N GLY A 461 3.14 -2.17 -15.83
CA GLY A 461 4.30 -1.38 -15.42
C GLY A 461 4.26 0.04 -15.97
N GLY A 462 4.45 1.02 -15.09
CA GLY A 462 4.69 2.40 -15.47
C GLY A 462 5.99 2.56 -16.28
N VAL A 463 6.01 3.60 -17.10
CA VAL A 463 7.16 4.06 -17.88
C VAL A 463 7.20 5.59 -17.90
N LYS A 464 8.40 6.14 -18.13
CA LYS A 464 8.55 7.54 -18.51
C LYS A 464 8.49 7.67 -20.03
N LEU A 465 7.43 8.30 -20.52
CA LEU A 465 7.35 8.80 -21.90
C LEU A 465 7.77 10.28 -21.90
N GLY A 466 8.21 10.82 -23.04
CA GLY A 466 8.77 12.19 -23.15
C GLY A 466 7.75 13.32 -23.06
N THR A 467 6.83 13.24 -22.09
CA THR A 467 5.77 14.21 -21.80
C THR A 467 5.84 14.64 -20.33
N GLY A 468 5.05 15.64 -19.94
CA GLY A 468 4.95 16.12 -18.55
C GLY A 468 4.12 15.24 -17.61
N CYS A 469 3.70 14.03 -18.03
CA CYS A 469 2.89 13.14 -17.19
C CYS A 469 3.69 12.65 -15.97
N SER A 470 3.07 12.63 -14.79
CA SER A 470 3.68 12.12 -13.55
C SER A 470 3.97 10.61 -13.61
N GLY A 471 3.19 9.87 -14.41
CA GLY A 471 3.46 8.49 -14.81
C GLY A 471 2.79 8.18 -16.14
N SER A 472 3.21 7.11 -16.83
CA SER A 472 2.59 6.70 -18.10
C SER A 472 2.57 5.20 -18.30
N VAL A 473 1.63 4.70 -19.10
CA VAL A 473 1.55 3.31 -19.57
C VAL A 473 1.86 3.27 -21.06
N MET A 474 2.64 2.29 -21.49
CA MET A 474 3.10 2.15 -22.89
C MET A 474 1.95 2.02 -23.89
N PRO A 475 2.05 2.64 -25.09
CA PRO A 475 1.16 2.34 -26.20
C PRO A 475 1.30 0.90 -26.70
N VAL A 476 0.20 0.33 -27.18
CA VAL A 476 0.15 -0.95 -27.91
C VAL A 476 -0.36 -0.66 -29.32
N ALA A 477 0.51 -0.07 -30.14
CA ALA A 477 0.18 0.48 -31.46
C ALA A 477 -0.49 -0.53 -32.40
N ARG A 478 -0.10 -1.81 -32.33
CA ARG A 478 -0.69 -2.92 -33.09
C ARG A 478 -2.19 -3.11 -32.85
N LEU A 479 -2.67 -2.72 -31.66
CA LEU A 479 -4.07 -2.82 -31.25
C LEU A 479 -4.76 -1.45 -31.13
N GLY A 480 -4.12 -0.37 -31.60
CA GLY A 480 -4.67 0.99 -31.56
C GLY A 480 -4.74 1.63 -30.17
N PHE A 481 -4.15 1.02 -29.13
CA PHE A 481 -4.12 1.61 -27.79
C PHE A 481 -2.98 2.66 -27.68
N PRO A 482 -3.28 3.95 -27.41
CA PRO A 482 -2.29 5.02 -27.45
C PRO A 482 -1.42 5.14 -26.19
N GLY A 483 -1.63 4.29 -25.19
CA GLY A 483 -1.05 4.44 -23.86
C GLY A 483 -2.00 5.21 -22.92
N MET A 484 -1.55 5.48 -21.71
CA MET A 484 -2.28 6.32 -20.75
C MET A 484 -1.35 7.26 -19.99
N CYS A 485 -1.77 8.50 -19.80
CA CYS A 485 -1.09 9.51 -18.98
C CYS A 485 -1.73 9.58 -17.58
N PHE A 486 -0.90 9.52 -16.54
CA PHE A 486 -1.27 9.72 -15.15
C PHE A 486 -0.63 11.04 -14.70
N SER A 487 -1.40 11.96 -14.12
CA SER A 487 -0.86 13.25 -13.66
C SER A 487 -1.50 13.74 -12.37
N ASP A 488 -0.69 14.35 -11.52
CA ASP A 488 -1.16 15.17 -10.40
C ASP A 488 -1.79 16.49 -10.87
N ALA A 489 -2.66 17.16 -10.11
CA ALA A 489 -3.07 16.90 -8.72
C ALA A 489 -4.61 16.99 -8.53
N GLY A 490 -5.09 16.59 -7.35
CA GLY A 490 -6.47 16.84 -6.91
C GLY A 490 -6.87 18.32 -6.71
N ASN A 491 -5.95 19.26 -6.94
CA ASN A 491 -6.10 20.71 -6.77
C ASN A 491 -5.94 21.51 -8.08
N GLY A 492 -5.64 20.84 -9.20
CA GLY A 492 -5.32 21.45 -10.49
C GLY A 492 -4.22 20.64 -11.18
N LEU A 493 -4.08 20.80 -12.50
CA LEU A 493 -3.07 20.06 -13.25
C LEU A 493 -1.68 20.63 -12.93
N ARG A 494 -0.81 19.78 -12.38
CA ARG A 494 0.55 20.14 -11.95
C ARG A 494 1.52 20.07 -13.13
N ALA A 495 2.59 20.87 -13.05
CA ALA A 495 3.75 20.80 -13.95
C ALA A 495 3.38 20.90 -15.45
N THR A 496 2.48 21.82 -15.79
CA THR A 496 2.21 22.21 -17.19
C THR A 496 1.79 23.69 -17.27
N ASP A 497 1.67 24.19 -18.49
CA ASP A 497 1.23 25.55 -18.79
C ASP A 497 -0.26 25.64 -19.18
N PHE A 498 -0.78 26.86 -19.29
CA PHE A 498 -2.17 27.16 -19.69
C PHE A 498 -3.25 26.36 -18.93
N VAL A 499 -3.12 26.32 -17.59
CA VAL A 499 -4.05 25.65 -16.65
C VAL A 499 -4.38 26.56 -15.46
N ASN A 500 -5.42 26.20 -14.70
CA ASN A 500 -5.88 26.91 -13.51
C ASN A 500 -5.40 26.25 -12.20
N ALA A 501 -5.38 27.02 -11.11
CA ALA A 501 -5.23 26.53 -9.74
C ALA A 501 -6.59 26.57 -9.04
N TYR A 502 -7.14 25.41 -8.71
CA TYR A 502 -8.41 25.34 -7.98
C TYR A 502 -8.15 25.44 -6.46
N PRO A 503 -9.16 25.84 -5.67
CA PRO A 503 -9.03 25.81 -4.21
C PRO A 503 -8.67 24.40 -3.73
N SER A 504 -7.81 24.28 -2.73
CA SER A 504 -7.35 22.97 -2.26
C SER A 504 -8.44 22.20 -1.51
N GLY A 505 -8.25 20.89 -1.31
CA GLY A 505 -9.21 20.02 -0.60
C GLY A 505 -9.75 20.64 0.69
N ILE A 506 -8.87 21.16 1.57
CA ILE A 506 -9.27 21.76 2.85
C ILE A 506 -10.12 23.02 2.70
N HIS A 507 -9.94 23.77 1.62
CA HIS A 507 -10.75 24.94 1.28
C HIS A 507 -12.14 24.53 0.76
N VAL A 508 -12.22 23.43 0.01
CA VAL A 508 -13.49 22.83 -0.41
C VAL A 508 -14.23 22.22 0.77
N GLY A 509 -13.51 21.55 1.69
CA GLY A 509 -14.06 21.09 2.96
C GLY A 509 -14.64 22.25 3.77
N ALA A 510 -13.90 23.35 3.88
CA ALA A 510 -14.38 24.57 4.54
C ALA A 510 -15.60 25.21 3.87
N SER A 511 -15.88 24.89 2.61
CA SER A 511 -17.09 25.37 1.91
C SER A 511 -18.37 24.64 2.32
N TRP A 512 -18.28 23.37 2.75
CA TRP A 512 -19.42 22.49 3.04
C TRP A 512 -20.47 22.42 1.91
N ASN A 513 -20.03 22.51 0.65
CA ASN A 513 -20.92 22.63 -0.51
C ASN A 513 -20.70 21.51 -1.54
N LYS A 514 -21.61 20.54 -1.53
CA LYS A 514 -21.64 19.34 -2.41
C LYS A 514 -21.58 19.72 -3.88
N GLY A 515 -22.45 20.63 -4.30
CA GLY A 515 -22.53 21.10 -5.68
C GLY A 515 -21.30 21.88 -6.12
N LEU A 516 -20.64 22.62 -5.21
CA LEU A 516 -19.38 23.30 -5.52
C LEU A 516 -18.23 22.30 -5.71
N ALA A 517 -18.14 21.26 -4.86
CA ALA A 517 -17.16 20.18 -5.02
C ALA A 517 -17.29 19.52 -6.40
N ARG A 518 -18.52 19.14 -6.80
CA ARG A 518 -18.82 18.57 -8.12
C ARG A 518 -18.46 19.48 -9.28
N ARG A 519 -18.86 20.77 -9.23
CA ARG A 519 -18.57 21.75 -10.30
C ARG A 519 -17.08 22.04 -10.43
N ARG A 520 -16.36 22.19 -9.31
CA ARG A 520 -14.90 22.31 -9.27
C ARG A 520 -14.23 21.10 -9.92
N ALA A 521 -14.70 19.90 -9.56
CA ALA A 521 -14.16 18.63 -10.04
C ALA A 521 -14.31 18.44 -11.56
N SER A 522 -15.50 18.72 -12.12
CA SER A 522 -15.74 18.70 -13.58
C SER A 522 -14.92 19.77 -14.30
N ALA A 523 -14.92 21.03 -13.81
CA ALA A 523 -14.12 22.10 -14.44
C ALA A 523 -12.62 21.76 -14.48
N MET A 524 -12.09 21.18 -13.39
CA MET A 524 -10.71 20.72 -13.29
C MET A 524 -10.43 19.54 -14.24
N ALA A 525 -11.27 18.50 -14.22
CA ALA A 525 -11.09 17.32 -15.08
C ALA A 525 -11.20 17.64 -16.58
N ALA A 526 -11.95 18.67 -16.97
CA ALA A 526 -11.97 19.16 -18.34
C ALA A 526 -10.58 19.68 -18.78
N GLU A 527 -9.81 20.34 -17.91
CA GLU A 527 -8.44 20.77 -18.22
C GLU A 527 -7.50 19.56 -18.39
N PHE A 528 -7.62 18.58 -17.49
CA PHE A 528 -6.89 17.30 -17.58
C PHE A 528 -7.16 16.59 -18.90
N ARG A 529 -8.43 16.48 -19.31
CA ARG A 529 -8.81 15.89 -20.59
C ARG A 529 -8.25 16.66 -21.78
N ARG A 530 -8.31 18.00 -21.80
CA ARG A 530 -7.74 18.82 -22.89
C ARG A 530 -6.23 18.59 -23.04
N LYS A 531 -5.50 18.44 -21.93
CA LYS A 531 -4.07 18.10 -21.88
C LYS A 531 -3.76 16.59 -22.03
N GLY A 532 -4.76 15.77 -22.35
CA GLY A 532 -4.58 14.33 -22.62
C GLY A 532 -4.21 13.50 -21.38
N VAL A 533 -4.64 13.89 -20.19
CA VAL A 533 -4.45 13.09 -18.97
C VAL A 533 -5.59 12.10 -18.80
N ASN A 534 -5.28 10.81 -18.81
CA ASN A 534 -6.26 9.72 -18.66
C ASN A 534 -6.69 9.52 -17.21
N VAL A 535 -5.77 9.68 -16.26
CA VAL A 535 -5.98 9.46 -14.82
C VAL A 535 -5.47 10.65 -14.02
N LEU A 536 -6.39 11.29 -13.30
CA LEU A 536 -6.11 12.37 -12.36
C LEU A 536 -5.73 11.76 -11.02
N LEU A 537 -4.54 12.10 -10.51
CA LEU A 537 -4.00 11.57 -9.25
C LEU A 537 -4.60 12.28 -8.03
N GLY A 538 -5.90 12.04 -7.82
CA GLY A 538 -6.73 12.56 -6.72
C GLY A 538 -8.21 12.23 -6.95
N PRO A 539 -9.12 12.70 -6.09
CA PRO A 539 -8.89 13.53 -4.90
C PRO A 539 -8.23 12.79 -3.71
N VAL A 540 -7.91 13.53 -2.65
CA VAL A 540 -7.31 12.99 -1.43
C VAL A 540 -8.35 12.86 -0.31
N VAL A 541 -8.36 11.73 0.37
CA VAL A 541 -9.10 11.47 1.63
C VAL A 541 -8.27 10.72 2.69
N GLY A 542 -7.04 10.32 2.35
CA GLY A 542 -6.00 9.87 3.29
C GLY A 542 -4.74 10.73 3.05
N PRO A 543 -4.31 11.57 4.02
CA PRO A 543 -4.68 11.61 5.43
C PRO A 543 -6.14 12.01 5.70
N VAL A 544 -6.72 11.43 6.75
CA VAL A 544 -7.91 11.97 7.42
C VAL A 544 -7.51 13.22 8.23
N GLY A 545 -6.33 13.20 8.84
CA GLY A 545 -5.78 14.29 9.64
C GLY A 545 -5.62 13.93 11.12
N ARG A 546 -5.24 12.68 11.42
CA ARG A 546 -4.84 12.25 12.78
C ARG A 546 -3.72 13.15 13.30
N VAL A 547 -2.60 13.23 12.57
CA VAL A 547 -1.51 14.14 12.95
C VAL A 547 -1.88 15.55 12.56
N VAL A 548 -2.09 16.41 13.55
CA VAL A 548 -2.63 17.77 13.35
C VAL A 548 -1.62 18.65 12.60
N GLY A 549 -0.32 18.46 12.85
CA GLY A 549 0.78 19.04 12.09
C GLY A 549 1.02 18.43 10.71
N GLY A 550 0.19 17.48 10.26
CA GLY A 550 0.39 16.68 9.05
C GLY A 550 0.67 17.51 7.79
N GLY A 551 1.77 17.20 7.09
CA GLY A 551 2.26 17.98 5.94
C GLY A 551 1.30 18.10 4.75
N ARG A 552 0.36 17.14 4.62
CA ARG A 552 -0.56 17.03 3.48
C ARG A 552 -2.04 17.06 3.83
N ASN A 553 -2.40 17.38 5.08
CA ASN A 553 -3.80 17.50 5.51
C ASN A 553 -4.60 18.50 4.66
N TRP A 554 -3.92 19.46 4.04
CA TRP A 554 -4.51 20.47 3.15
C TRP A 554 -5.02 19.93 1.80
N GLU A 555 -4.53 18.77 1.34
CA GLU A 555 -5.02 18.12 0.12
C GLU A 555 -6.35 17.39 0.34
N ALA A 556 -6.61 16.94 1.57
CA ALA A 556 -7.86 16.30 1.98
C ALA A 556 -8.92 17.33 2.37
N PHE A 557 -10.19 16.91 2.44
CA PHE A 557 -11.30 17.82 2.73
C PHE A 557 -11.43 18.19 4.22
N SER A 558 -11.42 17.19 5.09
CA SER A 558 -11.84 17.33 6.48
C SER A 558 -11.31 16.20 7.36
N VAL A 559 -11.12 16.50 8.65
CA VAL A 559 -10.87 15.52 9.73
C VAL A 559 -12.07 14.65 10.08
N ASP A 560 -13.21 14.89 9.44
CA ASP A 560 -14.45 14.14 9.62
C ASP A 560 -14.72 13.17 8.44
N PRO A 561 -14.93 11.86 8.72
CA PRO A 561 -15.15 10.84 7.69
C PRO A 561 -16.44 11.05 6.89
N TYR A 562 -17.50 11.59 7.49
CA TYR A 562 -18.77 11.82 6.79
C TYR A 562 -18.67 13.03 5.86
N LEU A 563 -18.09 14.14 6.32
CA LEU A 563 -17.86 15.31 5.46
C LEU A 563 -16.93 14.97 4.29
N SER A 564 -15.82 14.27 4.55
CA SER A 564 -14.91 13.81 3.50
C SER A 564 -15.55 12.79 2.56
N GLY A 565 -16.38 11.87 3.07
CA GLY A 565 -17.13 10.89 2.26
C GLY A 565 -18.10 11.54 1.25
N VAL A 566 -18.94 12.46 1.72
CA VAL A 566 -19.89 13.17 0.83
C VAL A 566 -19.16 14.03 -0.21
N LEU A 567 -18.09 14.73 0.18
CA LEU A 567 -17.36 15.60 -0.75
C LEU A 567 -16.48 14.82 -1.75
N VAL A 568 -15.95 13.65 -1.36
CA VAL A 568 -15.20 12.80 -2.30
C VAL A 568 -16.11 12.15 -3.33
N ALA A 569 -17.31 11.72 -2.96
CA ALA A 569 -18.30 11.17 -3.90
C ALA A 569 -18.64 12.17 -5.02
N GLU A 570 -19.02 13.40 -4.64
CA GLU A 570 -19.29 14.49 -5.61
C GLU A 570 -18.07 14.85 -6.46
N THR A 571 -16.86 14.74 -5.90
CA THR A 571 -15.61 15.00 -6.64
C THR A 571 -15.28 13.89 -7.63
N VAL A 572 -15.49 12.62 -7.25
CA VAL A 572 -15.33 11.46 -8.15
C VAL A 572 -16.34 11.54 -9.30
N GLU A 573 -17.61 11.78 -9.01
CA GLU A 573 -18.65 11.94 -10.05
C GLU A 573 -18.35 13.12 -10.99
N GLY A 574 -17.84 14.24 -10.45
CA GLY A 574 -17.43 15.40 -11.24
C GLY A 574 -16.24 15.12 -12.17
N ILE A 575 -15.20 14.44 -11.68
CA ILE A 575 -14.03 14.07 -12.50
C ILE A 575 -14.42 13.09 -13.62
N GLN A 576 -15.18 12.07 -13.26
CA GLN A 576 -15.51 10.97 -14.16
C GLN A 576 -16.58 11.33 -15.18
N GLY A 577 -17.44 12.31 -14.88
CA GLY A 577 -18.37 12.90 -15.85
C GLY A 577 -17.68 13.51 -17.09
N GLU A 578 -16.44 13.98 -16.96
CA GLU A 578 -15.64 14.51 -18.08
C GLU A 578 -14.93 13.43 -18.90
N GLY A 579 -14.96 12.16 -18.47
CA GLY A 579 -14.22 11.05 -19.08
C GLY A 579 -12.78 10.90 -18.59
N VAL A 580 -12.41 11.55 -17.49
CA VAL A 580 -11.11 11.37 -16.81
C VAL A 580 -11.29 10.41 -15.63
N GLN A 581 -10.33 9.53 -15.38
CA GLN A 581 -10.38 8.59 -14.25
C GLN A 581 -9.95 9.29 -12.96
N ALA A 582 -10.72 9.14 -11.89
CA ALA A 582 -10.28 9.55 -10.55
C ALA A 582 -9.37 8.48 -9.93
N SER A 583 -8.32 8.90 -9.23
CA SER A 583 -7.40 8.04 -8.46
C SER A 583 -7.40 8.49 -7.00
N VAL A 584 -8.35 7.96 -6.22
CA VAL A 584 -8.57 8.40 -4.83
C VAL A 584 -7.44 7.89 -3.93
N LYS A 585 -6.84 8.80 -3.14
CA LYS A 585 -5.58 8.55 -2.43
C LYS A 585 -5.54 9.09 -1.00
N HIS A 586 -4.67 8.62 -0.11
CA HIS A 586 -3.79 7.45 -0.22
C HIS A 586 -4.33 6.32 0.66
N TYR A 587 -4.55 5.14 0.07
CA TYR A 587 -5.23 4.01 0.71
C TYR A 587 -4.25 3.14 1.51
N VAL A 588 -4.33 3.06 2.84
CA VAL A 588 -5.20 3.76 3.78
C VAL A 588 -4.38 4.08 5.05
N ALA A 589 -4.85 5.00 5.89
CA ALA A 589 -4.16 5.41 7.13
C ALA A 589 -2.74 6.00 6.93
N ASN A 590 -2.54 6.73 5.82
CA ASN A 590 -1.36 7.56 5.57
C ASN A 590 -1.53 8.90 6.30
N GLU A 591 -1.25 8.91 7.60
CA GLU A 591 -1.58 10.03 8.48
C GLU A 591 -0.41 10.94 8.86
N GLN A 592 0.82 10.64 8.42
CA GLN A 592 2.00 11.48 8.62
C GLN A 592 2.97 11.35 7.44
N GLU A 593 3.73 12.41 7.17
CA GLU A 593 4.74 12.41 6.11
C GLU A 593 6.10 11.93 6.63
N ASP A 594 6.41 12.18 7.90
CA ASP A 594 7.64 11.72 8.54
C ASP A 594 7.72 10.19 8.55
N TYR A 595 8.80 9.65 7.99
CA TYR A 595 9.07 8.21 7.87
C TYR A 595 8.03 7.43 7.04
N ARG A 596 7.26 8.10 6.17
CA ARG A 596 6.29 7.45 5.26
C ARG A 596 6.93 6.45 4.29
N SER A 597 8.24 6.55 4.04
CA SER A 597 9.01 5.71 3.13
C SER A 597 10.25 5.13 3.84
N PRO A 598 10.79 3.97 3.39
CA PRO A 598 12.00 3.41 3.97
C PRO A 598 13.26 4.23 3.65
N GLU A 599 14.24 4.13 4.52
CA GLU A 599 15.57 4.73 4.43
C GLU A 599 16.65 3.67 4.71
N THR A 600 17.93 3.99 4.47
CA THR A 600 19.04 3.04 4.71
C THR A 600 19.09 2.59 6.17
N GLY A 601 18.72 1.34 6.43
CA GLY A 601 18.69 0.75 7.78
C GLY A 601 17.41 1.01 8.58
N ARG A 602 16.35 1.58 7.98
CA ARG A 602 15.06 1.85 8.62
C ARG A 602 13.89 1.63 7.65
N GLU A 603 12.93 0.79 8.01
CA GLU A 603 11.67 0.64 7.26
C GLU A 603 10.75 1.85 7.43
N ALA A 604 9.76 2.01 6.54
CA ALA A 604 8.71 3.00 6.73
C ALA A 604 7.94 2.79 8.06
N ILE A 605 7.33 3.84 8.59
CA ILE A 605 6.48 3.75 9.78
C ILE A 605 5.29 2.81 9.54
N SER A 606 4.85 2.13 10.61
CA SER A 606 3.68 1.27 10.59
C SER A 606 2.50 1.95 11.30
N SER A 607 1.48 2.37 10.54
CA SER A 607 0.18 2.74 11.07
C SER A 607 -0.51 1.48 11.60
N ASN A 608 -0.59 1.35 12.92
CA ASN A 608 -1.19 0.20 13.58
C ASN A 608 -2.60 0.56 14.04
N VAL A 609 -3.60 -0.01 13.37
CA VAL A 609 -5.02 0.39 13.47
C VAL A 609 -5.87 -0.82 13.85
N ASP A 610 -6.76 -0.64 14.82
CA ASP A 610 -7.76 -1.65 15.15
C ASP A 610 -8.87 -1.72 14.09
N ASP A 611 -9.57 -2.85 14.05
CA ASP A 611 -10.54 -3.16 13.02
C ASP A 611 -11.77 -2.23 13.07
N ARG A 612 -12.27 -1.84 14.25
CA ARG A 612 -13.41 -0.92 14.34
C ARG A 612 -13.05 0.48 13.85
N THR A 613 -11.89 0.99 14.27
CA THR A 613 -11.40 2.30 13.85
C THR A 613 -11.10 2.33 12.34
N MET A 614 -10.62 1.23 11.76
CA MET A 614 -10.44 1.12 10.31
C MET A 614 -11.78 1.34 9.58
N HIS A 615 -12.88 0.70 9.99
CA HIS A 615 -14.19 0.81 9.31
C HIS A 615 -14.94 2.12 9.62
N GLU A 616 -15.01 2.54 10.90
CA GLU A 616 -15.80 3.71 11.33
C GLU A 616 -15.14 5.06 10.99
N LEU A 617 -13.86 5.09 10.62
CA LEU A 617 -13.10 6.31 10.37
C LEU A 617 -12.32 6.26 9.04
N TYR A 618 -11.31 5.40 8.93
CA TYR A 618 -10.33 5.49 7.83
C TYR A 618 -10.82 4.93 6.48
N LEU A 619 -11.71 3.93 6.48
CA LEU A 619 -12.34 3.40 5.26
C LEU A 619 -13.55 4.20 4.81
N TRP A 620 -14.23 4.93 5.70
CA TRP A 620 -15.54 5.54 5.42
C TRP A 620 -15.54 6.36 4.12
N ALA A 621 -14.61 7.30 3.97
CA ALA A 621 -14.54 8.12 2.76
C ALA A 621 -14.12 7.32 1.50
N PHE A 622 -13.32 6.26 1.64
CA PHE A 622 -13.02 5.37 0.51
C PHE A 622 -14.24 4.52 0.12
N GLN A 623 -15.10 4.12 1.06
CA GLN A 623 -16.35 3.44 0.78
C GLN A 623 -17.31 4.32 -0.02
N ASP A 624 -17.44 5.61 0.33
CA ASP A 624 -18.21 6.59 -0.45
C ASP A 624 -17.61 6.81 -1.85
N ALA A 625 -16.27 6.87 -1.97
CA ALA A 625 -15.60 6.98 -3.27
C ALA A 625 -15.83 5.74 -4.17
N VAL A 626 -15.76 4.52 -3.60
CA VAL A 626 -16.08 3.29 -4.34
C VAL A 626 -17.57 3.27 -4.70
N LYS A 627 -18.47 3.72 -3.82
CA LYS A 627 -19.91 3.84 -4.09
C LYS A 627 -20.22 4.82 -5.24
N ALA A 628 -19.45 5.91 -5.34
CA ALA A 628 -19.48 6.86 -6.46
C ALA A 628 -18.82 6.32 -7.75
N GLY A 629 -18.39 5.06 -7.77
CA GLY A 629 -17.83 4.39 -8.94
C GLY A 629 -16.40 4.82 -9.27
N CYS A 630 -15.57 5.13 -8.26
CA CYS A 630 -14.17 5.54 -8.49
C CYS A 630 -13.37 4.52 -9.33
N ALA A 631 -12.69 5.01 -10.36
CA ALA A 631 -11.93 4.21 -11.32
C ALA A 631 -10.63 3.61 -10.79
N ASN A 632 -9.96 4.29 -9.86
CA ASN A 632 -8.66 3.90 -9.38
C ASN A 632 -8.49 4.31 -7.91
N ILE A 633 -7.75 3.49 -7.15
CA ILE A 633 -7.36 3.82 -5.78
C ILE A 633 -5.84 3.65 -5.67
N MET A 634 -5.18 4.69 -5.19
CA MET A 634 -3.73 4.69 -4.99
C MET A 634 -3.42 4.18 -3.59
N CYS A 635 -2.72 3.05 -3.51
CA CYS A 635 -2.19 2.53 -2.25
C CYS A 635 -1.15 3.49 -1.65
N SER A 636 -1.00 3.42 -0.33
CA SER A 636 -0.16 4.31 0.47
C SER A 636 1.25 3.76 0.70
N TYR A 637 2.19 4.67 1.02
CA TYR A 637 3.63 4.37 1.14
C TYR A 637 3.99 3.56 2.38
N GLN A 638 3.37 3.91 3.52
CA GLN A 638 3.73 3.40 4.84
C GLN A 638 3.24 1.96 5.05
N ARG A 639 3.70 1.34 6.14
CA ARG A 639 3.21 0.01 6.56
C ARG A 639 1.89 0.16 7.32
N ILE A 640 1.02 -0.83 7.22
CA ILE A 640 -0.25 -0.93 7.95
C ILE A 640 -0.22 -2.26 8.67
N ASN A 641 -0.30 -2.26 10.01
CA ASN A 641 -0.10 -3.44 10.86
C ASN A 641 1.17 -4.24 10.44
N ASN A 642 2.26 -3.51 10.16
CA ASN A 642 3.58 -3.94 9.69
C ASN A 642 3.65 -4.58 8.29
N SER A 643 2.63 -4.42 7.44
CA SER A 643 2.68 -4.78 6.02
C SER A 643 2.48 -3.56 5.13
N TYR A 644 3.40 -3.30 4.19
CA TYR A 644 3.40 -2.15 3.27
C TYR A 644 2.05 -1.96 2.56
N GLY A 645 1.53 -0.73 2.51
CA GLY A 645 0.18 -0.43 2.00
C GLY A 645 -0.09 -0.98 0.59
N CYS A 646 0.88 -0.86 -0.32
CA CYS A 646 0.84 -1.41 -1.68
C CYS A 646 1.09 -2.94 -1.78
N ALA A 647 1.25 -3.64 -0.65
CA ALA A 647 1.51 -5.08 -0.57
C ALA A 647 0.65 -5.81 0.49
N ASN A 648 -0.31 -5.11 1.10
CA ASN A 648 -1.06 -5.62 2.25
C ASN A 648 -2.38 -6.28 1.81
N SER A 649 -2.44 -7.62 1.91
CA SER A 649 -3.60 -8.40 1.50
C SER A 649 -4.87 -8.08 2.28
N LYS A 650 -4.81 -7.80 3.58
CA LYS A 650 -6.03 -7.51 4.36
C LYS A 650 -6.68 -6.24 3.85
N THR A 651 -5.92 -5.17 3.63
CA THR A 651 -6.48 -3.90 3.14
C THR A 651 -6.89 -4.00 1.67
N LEU A 652 -6.03 -4.50 0.78
CA LEU A 652 -6.31 -4.51 -0.66
C LEU A 652 -7.31 -5.62 -1.06
N ASN A 653 -7.06 -6.88 -0.72
CA ASN A 653 -7.95 -7.99 -1.10
C ASN A 653 -9.17 -8.11 -0.18
N GLY A 654 -8.96 -8.03 1.14
CA GLY A 654 -10.03 -8.17 2.12
C GLY A 654 -10.98 -6.97 2.13
N LEU A 655 -10.50 -5.83 2.62
CA LEU A 655 -11.32 -4.65 2.83
C LEU A 655 -11.74 -4.04 1.47
N LEU A 656 -10.79 -3.63 0.63
CA LEU A 656 -11.13 -2.91 -0.60
C LEU A 656 -11.86 -3.77 -1.65
N LYS A 657 -11.29 -4.92 -2.03
CA LYS A 657 -11.78 -5.70 -3.17
C LYS A 657 -12.91 -6.67 -2.82
N THR A 658 -12.93 -7.21 -1.60
CA THR A 658 -14.00 -8.12 -1.16
C THR A 658 -15.13 -7.38 -0.44
N GLU A 659 -14.83 -6.60 0.59
CA GLU A 659 -15.86 -5.97 1.43
C GLU A 659 -16.48 -4.72 0.79
N LEU A 660 -15.66 -3.77 0.32
CA LEU A 660 -16.15 -2.58 -0.38
C LEU A 660 -16.52 -2.84 -1.86
N GLY A 661 -16.24 -4.06 -2.35
CA GLY A 661 -16.62 -4.53 -3.69
C GLY A 661 -15.82 -3.96 -4.86
N PHE A 662 -14.64 -3.37 -4.64
CA PHE A 662 -13.82 -2.74 -5.70
C PHE A 662 -13.25 -3.77 -6.71
N GLN A 663 -13.38 -3.50 -8.02
CA GLN A 663 -13.30 -4.55 -9.06
C GLN A 663 -11.98 -4.60 -9.88
N HIS A 664 -10.80 -4.72 -9.25
CA HIS A 664 -9.49 -4.82 -9.96
C HIS A 664 -8.55 -5.87 -9.30
N ALA A 665 -7.54 -6.47 -9.98
CA ALA A 665 -6.69 -7.57 -9.41
C ALA A 665 -5.37 -7.92 -10.17
N GLY A 666 -4.36 -8.51 -9.49
CA GLY A 666 -3.13 -9.12 -10.08
C GLY A 666 -2.43 -10.24 -9.25
N VAL A 667 -1.12 -10.54 -9.45
CA VAL A 667 -0.44 -11.79 -8.91
C VAL A 667 1.04 -11.70 -8.34
N ALA A 668 1.57 -10.56 -7.84
CA ALA A 668 2.86 -10.41 -7.09
C ALA A 668 2.70 -9.72 -5.69
N THR A 669 3.23 -8.51 -5.43
CA THR A 669 2.45 -7.49 -4.66
C THR A 669 1.06 -7.32 -5.27
N ALA A 670 0.94 -7.69 -6.53
CA ALA A 670 -0.30 -7.88 -7.22
C ALA A 670 -1.17 -9.04 -6.66
N LEU A 671 -0.62 -10.15 -6.11
CA LEU A 671 -1.36 -11.16 -5.32
C LEU A 671 -1.84 -10.50 -4.03
N ALA A 672 -1.01 -9.59 -3.50
CA ALA A 672 -1.34 -8.56 -2.51
C ALA A 672 -2.65 -7.81 -2.80
N GLY A 673 -2.93 -7.58 -4.08
CA GLY A 673 -4.01 -6.74 -4.59
C GLY A 673 -3.54 -5.48 -5.33
N LEU A 674 -2.26 -5.34 -5.69
CA LEU A 674 -1.77 -4.22 -6.52
C LEU A 674 -1.97 -4.46 -8.03
N ASP A 675 -2.48 -3.47 -8.77
CA ASP A 675 -2.86 -3.69 -10.18
C ASP A 675 -1.96 -2.98 -11.20
N LEU A 676 -1.18 -2.00 -10.74
CA LEU A 676 -0.29 -1.17 -11.57
C LEU A 676 0.89 -0.69 -10.71
N ALA A 677 2.12 -0.94 -11.14
CA ALA A 677 3.33 -0.46 -10.49
C ALA A 677 3.79 0.85 -11.15
N MET A 678 3.87 1.95 -10.38
CA MET A 678 4.28 3.28 -10.83
C MET A 678 5.42 3.81 -9.95
N PRO A 679 6.36 4.63 -10.49
CA PRO A 679 6.46 5.07 -11.88
C PRO A 679 7.12 4.03 -12.81
N SER A 680 7.66 2.94 -12.26
CA SER A 680 8.32 1.85 -13.01
C SER A 680 7.87 0.49 -12.51
N GLY A 681 7.47 -0.39 -13.42
CA GLY A 681 7.26 -1.82 -13.11
C GLY A 681 8.54 -2.66 -13.20
N ALA A 682 9.59 -2.16 -13.85
CA ALA A 682 10.78 -2.96 -14.18
C ALA A 682 11.59 -3.36 -12.94
N GLU A 683 11.70 -2.47 -11.95
CA GLU A 683 12.51 -2.65 -10.75
C GLU A 683 11.96 -3.72 -9.79
N PHE A 684 10.63 -3.91 -9.77
CA PHE A 684 9.95 -4.81 -8.83
C PHE A 684 9.32 -6.04 -9.49
N TRP A 685 8.87 -5.94 -10.74
CA TRP A 685 8.09 -6.98 -11.42
C TRP A 685 8.81 -7.57 -12.65
N GLY A 686 9.58 -6.77 -13.39
CA GLY A 686 10.47 -7.22 -14.47
C GLY A 686 9.82 -8.15 -15.51
N GLU A 687 10.60 -9.08 -16.06
CA GLU A 687 10.09 -10.19 -16.89
C GLU A 687 9.45 -11.32 -16.07
N HIS A 688 9.32 -11.18 -14.75
CA HIS A 688 8.74 -12.20 -13.88
C HIS A 688 7.21 -12.06 -13.71
N LEU A 689 6.61 -11.02 -14.31
CA LEU A 689 5.17 -10.71 -14.22
C LEU A 689 4.29 -11.54 -15.18
N LEU A 690 4.86 -12.52 -15.88
CA LEU A 690 4.21 -13.31 -16.95
C LEU A 690 2.94 -14.06 -16.50
N GLU A 691 2.75 -14.28 -15.20
CA GLU A 691 1.59 -14.98 -14.64
C GLU A 691 0.45 -14.03 -14.18
N ALA A 692 0.68 -12.72 -14.17
CA ALA A 692 -0.11 -11.79 -13.34
C ALA A 692 -1.22 -10.98 -14.03
N VAL A 693 -1.30 -11.00 -15.36
CA VAL A 693 -2.00 -9.94 -16.10
C VAL A 693 -3.51 -10.17 -16.20
N ARG A 694 -4.31 -9.21 -15.69
CA ARG A 694 -5.78 -9.19 -15.74
C ARG A 694 -6.29 -7.81 -16.18
N ASN A 695 -7.55 -7.76 -16.63
CA ASN A 695 -8.07 -6.71 -17.55
C ASN A 695 -8.37 -5.33 -16.93
N GLY A 696 -8.09 -5.11 -15.64
CA GLY A 696 -8.68 -4.01 -14.86
C GLY A 696 -8.46 -2.61 -15.44
N LEU A 697 -7.25 -2.29 -15.90
CA LEU A 697 -6.90 -0.98 -16.47
C LEU A 697 -7.63 -0.71 -17.80
N MET A 698 -7.83 -1.73 -18.63
CA MET A 698 -8.51 -1.56 -19.91
C MET A 698 -10.01 -1.36 -19.72
N THR A 699 -10.61 -1.90 -18.65
CA THR A 699 -12.03 -1.67 -18.34
C THR A 699 -12.31 -0.18 -18.10
N THR A 700 -11.47 0.51 -17.32
CA THR A 700 -11.66 1.95 -17.06
C THR A 700 -11.45 2.79 -18.32
N TRP A 701 -10.47 2.43 -19.16
CA TRP A 701 -10.24 3.10 -20.45
C TRP A 701 -11.48 3.07 -21.36
N PHE A 702 -12.17 1.93 -21.47
CA PHE A 702 -13.43 1.82 -22.20
C PHE A 702 -14.62 2.50 -21.48
N GLN A 703 -14.73 2.33 -20.15
CA GLN A 703 -15.84 2.88 -19.35
C GLN A 703 -15.96 4.41 -19.49
N PHE A 704 -14.82 5.10 -19.52
CA PHE A 704 -14.76 6.56 -19.66
C PHE A 704 -14.54 7.02 -21.12
N ARG A 705 -14.77 6.13 -22.10
CA ARG A 705 -14.70 6.37 -23.55
C ARG A 705 -13.38 7.00 -24.01
N GLN A 706 -12.28 6.64 -23.35
CA GLN A 706 -10.95 7.13 -23.68
C GLN A 706 -10.37 6.47 -24.95
N ASN A 707 -11.10 5.50 -25.51
CA ASN A 707 -10.86 4.87 -26.80
C ASN A 707 -11.47 5.61 -28.01
N ASP A 708 -12.32 6.63 -27.76
CA ASP A 708 -13.03 7.38 -28.81
C ASP A 708 -12.31 8.72 -29.10
N SER A 709 -12.92 9.85 -28.72
CA SER A 709 -12.43 11.22 -28.96
C SER A 709 -11.66 11.76 -27.75
N PHE A 710 -10.62 11.03 -27.35
CA PHE A 710 -9.71 11.43 -26.27
C PHE A 710 -8.37 11.91 -26.86
N PRO A 711 -7.79 13.03 -26.39
CA PRO A 711 -6.46 13.46 -26.86
C PRO A 711 -5.36 12.45 -26.52
N ASN A 712 -4.27 12.46 -27.30
CA ASN A 712 -3.13 11.59 -27.02
C ASN A 712 -2.58 11.80 -25.59
N PRO A 713 -2.09 10.75 -24.91
CA PRO A 713 -1.50 10.86 -23.57
C PRO A 713 -0.49 12.01 -23.43
N GLY A 714 -0.77 12.97 -22.54
CA GLY A 714 0.10 14.13 -22.28
C GLY A 714 0.14 15.17 -23.40
N PHE A 715 -0.94 15.31 -24.19
CA PHE A 715 -1.03 16.28 -25.28
C PHE A 715 -0.77 17.73 -24.82
N GLY A 716 0.30 18.33 -25.33
CA GLY A 716 0.72 19.68 -24.93
C GLY A 716 1.23 19.78 -23.49
N MET A 717 1.77 18.69 -22.94
CA MET A 717 2.51 18.66 -21.68
C MET A 717 3.99 18.32 -21.95
N PRO A 718 4.92 19.28 -21.88
CA PRO A 718 6.34 19.01 -22.12
C PRO A 718 7.00 18.29 -20.94
N GLU A 719 7.98 17.40 -21.20
CA GLU A 719 8.79 16.79 -20.14
C GLU A 719 9.62 17.83 -19.35
N LYS A 720 10.12 18.86 -20.05
CA LYS A 720 10.79 20.03 -19.46
C LYS A 720 9.92 21.26 -19.70
N LEU A 721 9.48 21.95 -18.64
CA LEU A 721 8.53 23.06 -18.72
C LEU A 721 8.90 24.18 -19.72
N LEU A 722 10.20 24.48 -19.86
CA LEU A 722 10.73 25.49 -20.80
C LEU A 722 11.13 24.91 -22.17
N GLY A 723 10.86 23.62 -22.41
CA GLY A 723 11.16 22.94 -23.67
C GLY A 723 10.13 23.24 -24.77
N PRO A 724 10.54 23.15 -26.05
CA PRO A 724 9.63 23.36 -27.17
C PRO A 724 8.56 22.27 -27.23
N HIS A 725 7.30 22.66 -27.32
CA HIS A 725 6.14 21.77 -27.39
C HIS A 725 4.95 22.48 -28.05
N THR A 726 3.89 21.74 -28.36
CA THR A 726 2.63 22.31 -28.88
C THR A 726 1.86 22.99 -27.76
N PRO A 727 1.61 24.32 -27.80
CA PRO A 727 0.78 24.98 -26.80
C PRO A 727 -0.66 24.47 -26.86
N VAL A 728 -1.21 24.11 -25.70
CA VAL A 728 -2.59 23.64 -25.57
C VAL A 728 -3.24 24.41 -24.43
N GLU A 729 -4.29 25.17 -24.75
CA GLU A 729 -5.09 25.88 -23.76
C GLU A 729 -5.97 24.88 -22.99
N GLY A 730 -5.64 24.67 -21.72
CA GLY A 730 -6.41 23.80 -20.82
C GLY A 730 -7.61 24.50 -20.21
N ARG A 731 -7.55 25.83 -20.07
CA ARG A 731 -8.56 26.64 -19.37
C ARG A 731 -9.81 26.87 -20.21
N ASP A 732 -10.92 27.17 -19.54
CA ASP A 732 -12.21 27.46 -20.17
C ASP A 732 -12.90 28.64 -19.48
N ASP A 733 -13.53 29.52 -20.25
CA ASP A 733 -14.20 30.71 -19.71
C ASP A 733 -15.42 30.38 -18.84
N SER A 734 -16.06 29.23 -19.05
CA SER A 734 -17.13 28.72 -18.18
C SER A 734 -16.66 28.42 -16.76
N SER A 735 -15.37 28.14 -16.56
CA SER A 735 -14.80 27.84 -15.24
C SER A 735 -14.64 29.07 -14.33
N ARG A 736 -14.65 30.30 -14.89
CA ARG A 736 -14.33 31.54 -14.16
C ARG A 736 -15.18 31.74 -12.90
N GLN A 737 -16.50 31.51 -12.98
CA GLN A 737 -17.38 31.65 -11.81
C GLN A 737 -17.15 30.52 -10.79
N ILE A 738 -16.83 29.31 -11.25
CA ILE A 738 -16.57 28.15 -10.37
C ILE A 738 -15.28 28.37 -9.57
N LEU A 739 -14.25 28.99 -10.18
CA LEU A 739 -13.01 29.37 -9.52
C LEU A 739 -13.24 30.44 -8.44
N LEU A 740 -14.01 31.48 -8.77
CA LEU A 740 -14.35 32.55 -7.82
C LEU A 740 -15.27 32.07 -6.68
N ASP A 741 -16.35 31.33 -6.98
CA ASP A 741 -17.21 30.70 -5.97
C ASP A 741 -16.39 29.77 -5.05
N GLY A 742 -15.49 28.99 -5.66
CA GLY A 742 -14.54 28.12 -4.99
C GLY A 742 -13.65 28.87 -4.01
N ALA A 743 -13.04 29.97 -4.45
CA ALA A 743 -12.20 30.82 -3.63
C ALA A 743 -13.00 31.52 -2.52
N LEU A 744 -14.24 31.97 -2.79
CA LEU A 744 -15.11 32.65 -1.82
C LEU A 744 -15.57 31.74 -0.68
N GLU A 745 -16.09 30.55 -0.99
CA GLU A 745 -16.88 29.79 -0.01
C GLU A 745 -16.07 29.10 1.09
N GLY A 746 -14.77 28.87 0.91
CA GLY A 746 -13.88 28.25 1.91
C GLY A 746 -13.17 29.21 2.87
N HIS A 747 -13.37 30.53 2.74
CA HIS A 747 -12.92 31.50 3.73
C HIS A 747 -13.84 31.48 4.97
N VAL A 748 -13.26 31.34 6.16
CA VAL A 748 -14.01 31.22 7.42
C VAL A 748 -13.72 32.43 8.31
N LEU A 749 -14.73 33.27 8.52
CA LEU A 749 -14.68 34.37 9.48
C LEU A 749 -14.86 33.81 10.89
N VAL A 750 -13.82 33.86 11.74
CA VAL A 750 -13.85 33.26 13.08
C VAL A 750 -13.93 34.29 14.22
N LYS A 751 -13.60 35.56 13.94
CA LYS A 751 -13.84 36.69 14.84
C LYS A 751 -14.31 37.89 14.02
N ASN A 752 -15.31 38.62 14.53
CA ASN A 752 -15.66 39.96 14.05
C ASN A 752 -16.28 40.76 15.21
N THR A 753 -15.66 41.89 15.55
CA THR A 753 -16.04 42.75 16.69
C THR A 753 -15.89 44.22 16.30
N LYS A 754 -16.50 45.12 17.08
CA LYS A 754 -16.58 46.57 16.81
C LYS A 754 -17.13 46.90 15.40
N GLU A 755 -17.95 46.00 14.83
CA GLU A 755 -18.46 46.06 13.45
C GLU A 755 -17.38 46.34 12.39
N THR A 756 -16.17 45.80 12.58
CA THR A 756 -15.02 46.14 11.72
C THR A 756 -15.22 45.62 10.29
N LEU A 757 -15.78 44.42 10.13
CA LEU A 757 -16.14 43.86 8.83
C LEU A 757 -17.66 43.78 8.66
N PRO A 758 -18.21 44.04 7.46
CA PRO A 758 -17.48 44.41 6.24
C PRO A 758 -17.04 45.88 6.23
N LEU A 759 -15.84 46.11 5.68
CA LEU A 759 -15.31 47.42 5.34
C LEU A 759 -16.32 48.15 4.44
N LYS A 760 -16.54 49.44 4.70
CA LYS A 760 -17.44 50.28 3.89
C LYS A 760 -16.64 51.01 2.81
N ARG A 761 -16.15 52.20 3.15
CA ARG A 761 -15.19 53.00 2.38
C ARG A 761 -14.21 53.63 3.35
N PRO A 762 -13.14 52.92 3.75
CA PRO A 762 -12.09 53.52 4.56
C PRO A 762 -11.42 54.66 3.77
N ARG A 763 -11.12 55.76 4.46
CA ARG A 763 -10.30 56.87 3.92
C ARG A 763 -8.84 56.45 3.88
N MET A 764 -8.40 55.72 4.92
CA MET A 764 -7.06 55.13 5.00
C MET A 764 -7.14 53.65 5.41
N LEU A 765 -6.43 52.80 4.69
CA LEU A 765 -6.25 51.38 4.98
C LEU A 765 -4.75 51.06 4.98
N SER A 766 -4.26 50.44 6.05
CA SER A 766 -2.86 49.99 6.13
C SER A 766 -2.77 48.48 5.96
N VAL A 767 -1.84 47.99 5.14
CA VAL A 767 -1.69 46.55 4.81
C VAL A 767 -0.31 46.06 5.22
N PHE A 768 -0.27 44.99 6.00
CA PHE A 768 0.94 44.43 6.56
C PHE A 768 1.06 42.93 6.29
N GLY A 769 2.30 42.45 6.32
CA GLY A 769 2.61 41.02 6.32
C GLY A 769 2.88 40.41 4.95
N TYR A 770 3.70 39.37 4.99
CA TYR A 770 4.35 38.76 3.84
C TYR A 770 3.40 37.96 2.92
N SER A 771 2.25 37.51 3.44
CA SER A 771 1.24 36.77 2.66
C SER A 771 0.25 37.68 1.93
N ALA A 772 0.51 39.00 1.89
CA ALA A 772 -0.32 39.96 1.16
C ALA A 772 -0.01 40.01 -0.35
N LYS A 773 1.25 39.81 -0.74
CA LYS A 773 1.71 39.96 -2.13
C LYS A 773 1.92 38.61 -2.84
N SER A 774 2.05 38.66 -4.16
CA SER A 774 2.63 37.60 -4.98
C SER A 774 4.15 37.49 -4.71
N ALA A 775 4.75 36.36 -5.10
CA ALA A 775 6.20 36.21 -5.05
C ALA A 775 6.87 37.05 -6.15
N ASP A 776 8.09 37.54 -5.88
CA ASP A 776 8.83 38.38 -6.83
C ASP A 776 9.31 37.61 -8.08
N ASP A 777 9.39 36.27 -7.96
CA ASP A 777 9.62 35.28 -9.02
C ASP A 777 8.36 34.39 -9.17
N TRP A 778 7.76 34.33 -10.37
CA TRP A 778 6.66 33.42 -10.68
C TRP A 778 6.79 32.78 -12.06
N GLY A 779 6.92 31.45 -12.10
CA GLY A 779 7.07 30.66 -13.32
C GLY A 779 8.26 29.70 -13.28
N PRO A 780 8.41 28.82 -14.28
CA PRO A 780 9.55 27.92 -14.40
C PRO A 780 10.86 28.69 -14.68
N SER A 781 11.99 28.13 -14.24
CA SER A 781 13.32 28.75 -14.31
C SER A 781 14.31 27.88 -15.09
N THR A 782 15.35 28.48 -15.66
CA THR A 782 16.46 27.77 -16.32
C THR A 782 17.49 27.21 -15.35
N ASP A 783 17.49 27.65 -14.09
CA ASP A 783 18.25 27.01 -13.01
C ASP A 783 17.55 25.71 -12.62
N GLU A 784 18.23 24.58 -12.74
CA GLU A 784 17.67 23.24 -12.51
C GLU A 784 17.13 23.06 -11.08
N ASN A 785 17.68 23.76 -10.09
CA ASN A 785 17.17 23.75 -8.71
C ASN A 785 15.86 24.54 -8.57
N LEU A 786 15.73 25.64 -9.33
CA LEU A 786 14.56 26.52 -9.30
C LEU A 786 13.44 26.09 -10.27
N ASN A 787 13.75 25.32 -11.31
CA ASN A 787 12.76 24.82 -12.26
C ASN A 787 11.70 23.94 -11.56
N ASN A 788 12.15 23.14 -10.58
CA ASN A 788 11.27 22.39 -9.68
C ASN A 788 10.45 23.29 -8.73
N ALA A 789 10.93 24.49 -8.37
CA ALA A 789 10.25 25.32 -7.37
C ALA A 789 8.82 25.72 -7.81
N TYR A 790 8.63 26.01 -9.10
CA TYR A 790 7.32 26.22 -9.70
C TYR A 790 6.49 24.93 -9.75
N ALA A 791 7.07 23.85 -10.27
CA ALA A 791 6.39 22.56 -10.46
C ALA A 791 5.89 21.90 -9.17
N TYR A 792 6.53 22.17 -8.04
CA TYR A 792 6.18 21.65 -6.71
C TYR A 792 5.55 22.72 -5.79
N GLY A 793 5.24 23.92 -6.30
CA GLY A 793 4.53 24.97 -5.54
C GLY A 793 5.33 25.64 -4.42
N VAL A 794 6.64 25.40 -4.32
CA VAL A 794 7.50 25.91 -3.23
C VAL A 794 8.08 27.31 -3.47
N ILE A 795 7.62 28.02 -4.51
CA ILE A 795 7.99 29.42 -4.76
C ILE A 795 7.82 30.34 -3.52
N PRO A 796 6.72 30.27 -2.73
CA PRO A 796 6.54 31.13 -1.55
C PRO A 796 7.53 30.88 -0.40
N LEU A 797 8.34 29.82 -0.45
CA LEU A 797 9.42 29.57 0.50
C LEU A 797 10.68 30.37 0.14
N ASP A 798 11.46 30.71 1.17
CA ASP A 798 12.83 31.20 1.07
C ASP A 798 13.80 30.09 0.62
N PRO A 799 15.04 30.43 0.21
CA PRO A 799 15.99 29.43 -0.30
C PRO A 799 16.28 28.28 0.68
N GLU A 800 16.31 28.57 1.99
CA GLU A 800 16.51 27.57 3.05
C GLU A 800 15.27 26.67 3.21
N GLY A 801 14.06 27.24 3.25
CA GLY A 801 12.82 26.47 3.27
C GLY A 801 12.61 25.60 2.03
N ARG A 802 13.03 26.08 0.85
CA ARG A 802 13.06 25.28 -0.40
C ARG A 802 13.98 24.06 -0.22
N LEU A 803 15.14 24.22 0.43
CA LEU A 803 16.09 23.13 0.71
C LEU A 803 15.52 22.11 1.71
N ALA A 804 14.69 22.54 2.67
CA ALA A 804 14.03 21.65 3.63
C ALA A 804 13.04 20.65 3.01
N SER A 805 12.50 20.92 1.81
CA SER A 805 11.71 19.94 1.05
C SER A 805 12.54 18.82 0.40
N LEU A 806 13.88 18.93 0.41
CA LEU A 806 14.81 17.96 -0.18
C LEU A 806 15.67 17.24 0.87
N PHE A 807 15.95 17.89 2.01
CA PHE A 807 16.90 17.39 3.01
C PHE A 807 16.36 17.48 4.43
N SER A 808 16.27 16.33 5.10
CA SER A 808 15.66 16.16 6.43
C SER A 808 16.43 16.81 7.59
N TRP A 809 17.68 17.25 7.37
CA TRP A 809 18.52 17.93 8.36
C TRP A 809 18.39 19.47 8.35
N VAL A 810 17.63 20.03 7.41
CA VAL A 810 17.34 21.48 7.35
C VAL A 810 16.11 21.79 8.20
N GLU A 811 16.11 22.94 8.87
CA GLU A 811 14.96 23.37 9.68
C GLU A 811 13.71 23.55 8.80
N ARG A 812 12.60 22.93 9.20
CA ARG A 812 11.37 22.88 8.41
C ARG A 812 10.59 24.18 8.56
N PRO A 813 10.19 24.85 7.46
CA PRO A 813 9.48 26.12 7.55
C PRO A 813 8.04 25.93 8.05
N ALA A 814 7.69 26.60 9.15
CA ALA A 814 6.28 26.75 9.60
C ALA A 814 5.50 27.80 8.78
N THR A 815 6.21 28.70 8.08
CA THR A 815 5.68 29.85 7.34
C THR A 815 6.38 30.01 6.00
N ALA A 816 5.67 30.46 4.98
CA ALA A 816 6.21 30.75 3.65
C ALA A 816 6.31 32.27 3.43
N ARG A 817 7.49 32.84 3.66
CA ARG A 817 7.69 34.30 3.80
C ARG A 817 7.83 35.08 2.50
N ARG A 818 7.77 34.43 1.32
CA ARG A 818 7.94 35.12 0.02
C ARG A 818 6.63 35.45 -0.71
N GLY A 819 5.47 35.06 -0.19
CA GLY A 819 4.19 35.50 -0.76
C GLY A 819 2.94 34.79 -0.25
N THR A 820 1.83 35.05 -0.93
CA THR A 820 0.51 34.45 -0.71
C THR A 820 0.52 32.94 -0.97
N LEU A 821 -0.17 32.15 -0.13
CA LEU A 821 -0.41 30.72 -0.42
C LEU A 821 -1.74 30.50 -1.14
N ILE A 822 -1.66 29.91 -2.33
CA ILE A 822 -2.81 29.43 -3.12
C ILE A 822 -2.95 27.90 -3.09
N GLY A 823 -1.92 27.21 -2.63
CA GLY A 823 -1.79 25.76 -2.42
C GLY A 823 -0.60 25.49 -1.48
N GLY A 824 -0.45 24.25 -1.01
CA GLY A 824 0.78 23.80 -0.32
C GLY A 824 1.82 23.23 -1.30
N GLY A 825 2.94 22.74 -0.76
CA GLY A 825 4.03 22.17 -1.55
C GLY A 825 3.89 20.66 -1.83
N GLY A 826 4.49 20.18 -2.93
CA GLY A 826 4.60 18.75 -3.24
C GLY A 826 3.88 18.29 -4.50
N SER A 827 3.48 17.02 -4.55
CA SER A 827 2.65 16.46 -5.63
C SER A 827 1.24 17.04 -5.67
N GLY A 828 0.71 17.52 -4.53
CA GLY A 828 -0.57 18.24 -4.48
C GLY A 828 -0.57 19.64 -5.09
N ALA A 829 0.60 20.16 -5.49
CA ALA A 829 0.79 21.55 -5.93
C ALA A 829 0.16 21.87 -7.30
N VAL A 830 0.07 23.17 -7.60
CA VAL A 830 -0.62 23.73 -8.77
C VAL A 830 0.29 24.70 -9.52
N THR A 831 0.22 24.70 -10.85
CA THR A 831 1.03 25.58 -11.73
C THR A 831 0.15 26.51 -12.56
N PRO A 832 -0.57 27.47 -11.93
CA PRO A 832 -1.54 28.29 -12.64
C PRO A 832 -0.87 29.31 -13.57
N ALA A 833 -1.49 29.49 -14.74
CA ALA A 833 -1.10 30.53 -15.70
C ALA A 833 -1.27 31.97 -15.14
N VAL A 834 -2.11 32.16 -14.12
CA VAL A 834 -2.27 33.42 -13.37
C VAL A 834 -2.90 33.14 -12.00
N PHE A 835 -2.53 33.93 -11.00
CA PHE A 835 -3.30 34.09 -9.76
C PHE A 835 -3.30 35.57 -9.34
N THR A 836 -4.21 35.96 -8.46
CA THR A 836 -4.30 37.32 -7.89
C THR A 836 -4.01 37.27 -6.40
N ALA A 837 -3.02 38.02 -5.94
CA ALA A 837 -2.72 38.18 -4.51
C ALA A 837 -3.63 39.23 -3.85
N PRO A 838 -3.89 39.16 -2.53
CA PRO A 838 -4.70 40.13 -1.80
C PRO A 838 -4.33 41.59 -2.03
N PHE A 839 -3.04 41.93 -2.00
CA PHE A 839 -2.55 43.29 -2.16
C PHE A 839 -2.83 43.86 -3.55
N GLU A 840 -2.80 43.01 -4.59
CA GLU A 840 -3.10 43.41 -5.97
C GLU A 840 -4.57 43.79 -6.12
N ALA A 841 -5.47 42.93 -5.60
CA ALA A 841 -6.91 43.20 -5.57
C ALA A 841 -7.24 44.43 -4.69
N LEU A 842 -6.58 44.58 -3.53
CA LEU A 842 -6.74 45.75 -2.65
C LEU A 842 -6.30 47.05 -3.33
N LYS A 843 -5.22 47.06 -4.10
CA LYS A 843 -4.81 48.24 -4.89
C LYS A 843 -5.87 48.61 -5.92
N VAL A 844 -6.47 47.64 -6.61
CA VAL A 844 -7.56 47.88 -7.57
C VAL A 844 -8.79 48.44 -6.87
N ARG A 845 -9.15 47.91 -5.69
CA ARG A 845 -10.31 48.42 -4.91
C ARG A 845 -10.06 49.83 -4.36
N ALA A 846 -8.90 50.05 -3.74
CA ALA A 846 -8.52 51.36 -3.19
C ALA A 846 -8.50 52.46 -4.25
N ALA A 847 -8.00 52.17 -5.45
CA ALA A 847 -8.02 53.11 -6.58
C ALA A 847 -9.43 53.42 -7.13
N ARG A 848 -10.42 52.55 -6.87
CA ARG A 848 -11.84 52.81 -7.24
C ARG A 848 -12.60 53.60 -6.17
N ASP A 849 -12.28 53.40 -4.90
CA ASP A 849 -12.96 54.03 -3.77
C ASP A 849 -12.25 55.29 -3.24
N ASP A 850 -11.11 55.68 -3.83
CA ASP A 850 -10.22 56.78 -3.40
C ASP A 850 -9.68 56.60 -1.96
N THR A 851 -9.37 55.35 -1.59
CA THR A 851 -8.78 54.99 -0.30
C THR A 851 -7.26 55.18 -0.33
N ALA A 852 -6.71 55.93 0.64
CA ALA A 852 -5.27 55.98 0.88
C ALA A 852 -4.77 54.61 1.38
N LEU A 853 -3.95 53.93 0.58
CA LEU A 853 -3.43 52.60 0.87
C LEU A 853 -1.96 52.68 1.31
N MET A 854 -1.70 52.50 2.60
CA MET A 854 -0.34 52.39 3.17
C MET A 854 0.03 50.91 3.30
N TYR A 855 1.32 50.56 3.20
CA TYR A 855 1.73 49.16 3.33
C TYR A 855 3.21 48.95 3.73
N ASP A 856 3.44 47.93 4.55
CA ASP A 856 4.76 47.32 4.81
C ASP A 856 4.59 45.79 4.86
N LEU A 857 5.06 45.13 3.80
CA LEU A 857 4.84 43.69 3.59
C LEU A 857 6.03 42.83 4.03
N VAL A 858 7.07 43.43 4.65
CA VAL A 858 8.35 42.75 4.92
C VAL A 858 8.81 42.85 6.38
N SER A 859 8.52 43.94 7.08
CA SER A 859 8.99 44.12 8.45
C SER A 859 8.23 43.25 9.46
N GLU A 860 8.95 42.63 10.40
CA GLU A 860 8.34 41.97 11.57
C GLU A 860 7.64 42.97 12.50
N ARG A 861 8.18 44.18 12.60
CA ARG A 861 7.66 45.28 13.43
C ARG A 861 7.51 46.54 12.57
N PRO A 862 6.47 46.61 11.73
CA PRO A 862 6.27 47.72 10.81
C PRO A 862 5.88 49.00 11.56
N GLY A 863 6.13 50.16 10.93
CA GLY A 863 5.56 51.43 11.38
C GLY A 863 4.07 51.48 11.08
N VAL A 864 3.24 51.83 12.07
CA VAL A 864 1.78 51.85 11.96
C VAL A 864 1.27 53.29 12.10
N ASP A 865 0.52 53.76 11.11
CA ASP A 865 -0.16 55.06 11.21
C ASP A 865 -1.49 54.89 12.00
N PRO A 866 -1.63 55.50 13.19
CA PRO A 866 -2.86 55.39 14.00
C PRO A 866 -4.07 56.10 13.36
N ALA A 867 -3.89 56.87 12.28
CA ALA A 867 -4.99 57.43 11.49
C ALA A 867 -5.68 56.42 10.56
N SER A 868 -5.13 55.21 10.43
CA SER A 868 -5.72 54.10 9.65
C SER A 868 -7.13 53.76 10.14
N ASP A 869 -8.14 53.78 9.26
CA ASP A 869 -9.52 53.42 9.65
C ASP A 869 -9.64 51.91 10.00
N ALA A 870 -8.79 51.09 9.38
CA ALA A 870 -8.48 49.71 9.70
C ALA A 870 -7.06 49.32 9.23
N CYS A 871 -6.51 48.25 9.81
CA CYS A 871 -5.25 47.65 9.37
C CYS A 871 -5.46 46.16 9.04
N LEU A 872 -4.90 45.69 7.93
CA LEU A 872 -4.93 44.29 7.53
C LEU A 872 -3.57 43.66 7.80
N VAL A 873 -3.53 42.49 8.45
CA VAL A 873 -2.31 41.68 8.59
C VAL A 873 -2.53 40.36 7.88
N LEU A 874 -1.74 40.09 6.83
CA LEU A 874 -1.85 38.88 6.02
C LEU A 874 -0.60 38.02 6.20
N ALA A 875 -0.80 36.85 6.80
CA ALA A 875 0.23 35.86 7.07
C ALA A 875 -0.23 34.47 6.62
N ASN A 876 0.64 33.47 6.73
CA ASN A 876 0.33 32.10 6.32
C ASN A 876 0.94 31.06 7.25
N ALA A 877 0.36 29.86 7.22
CA ALA A 877 0.91 28.66 7.84
C ALA A 877 1.17 27.63 6.74
N TRP A 878 2.43 27.26 6.56
CA TRP A 878 2.89 26.42 5.45
C TRP A 878 2.80 24.93 5.78
N ALA A 879 2.57 24.12 4.76
CA ALA A 879 2.63 22.66 4.79
C ALA A 879 3.03 22.13 3.40
N ALA A 880 3.70 20.99 3.36
CA ALA A 880 4.13 20.34 2.12
C ALA A 880 4.21 18.83 2.26
N GLU A 881 4.21 18.14 1.13
CA GLU A 881 4.65 16.75 1.05
C GLU A 881 6.09 16.55 1.54
N GLY A 882 6.35 15.40 2.16
CA GLY A 882 7.69 14.93 2.53
C GLY A 882 8.13 15.28 3.95
N TYR A 883 7.41 16.15 4.66
CA TYR A 883 7.65 16.43 6.07
C TYR A 883 6.41 16.96 6.79
N ASP A 884 6.28 16.65 8.08
CA ASP A 884 5.26 17.25 8.92
C ASP A 884 5.73 18.56 9.56
N ARG A 885 4.77 19.43 9.85
CA ARG A 885 5.00 20.79 10.36
C ARG A 885 5.59 20.76 11.77
N PRO A 886 6.57 21.61 12.09
CA PRO A 886 7.20 21.62 13.41
C PRO A 886 6.30 22.20 14.51
N ALA A 887 5.31 23.04 14.15
CA ALA A 887 4.40 23.69 15.08
C ALA A 887 3.07 24.14 14.40
N LEU A 888 2.04 24.30 15.21
CA LEU A 888 0.73 24.84 14.86
C LEU A 888 0.64 26.37 15.05
N TYR A 889 1.70 27.02 15.50
CA TYR A 889 1.87 28.47 15.60
C TYR A 889 3.32 28.88 15.34
N ASP A 890 3.59 30.18 15.20
CA ASP A 890 4.95 30.71 15.07
C ASP A 890 5.09 32.10 15.71
N ASN A 891 6.21 32.34 16.39
CA ASN A 891 6.45 33.56 17.15
C ASN A 891 6.60 34.81 16.26
N TYR A 892 7.06 34.64 15.01
CA TYR A 892 7.26 35.74 14.06
C TYR A 892 5.92 36.37 13.66
N THR A 893 4.97 35.54 13.20
CA THR A 893 3.63 35.97 12.81
C THR A 893 2.83 36.50 13.99
N ASP A 894 2.88 35.82 15.13
CA ASP A 894 2.20 36.30 16.35
C ASP A 894 2.83 37.61 16.87
N GLY A 895 4.14 37.80 16.68
CA GLY A 895 4.86 39.05 16.94
C GLY A 895 4.38 40.18 16.03
N LEU A 896 4.35 39.96 14.72
CA LEU A 896 3.87 40.91 13.71
C LEU A 896 2.43 41.34 13.95
N ILE A 897 1.52 40.39 14.20
CA ILE A 897 0.11 40.70 14.44
C ILE A 897 -0.05 41.58 15.69
N ARG A 898 0.68 41.28 16.77
CA ARG A 898 0.65 42.11 17.99
C ARG A 898 1.23 43.49 17.75
N ALA A 899 2.39 43.59 17.10
CA ALA A 899 3.02 44.88 16.79
C ALA A 899 2.11 45.80 15.95
N VAL A 900 1.36 45.24 15.00
CA VAL A 900 0.35 46.02 14.25
C VAL A 900 -0.85 46.39 15.12
N ALA A 901 -1.34 45.46 15.95
CA ALA A 901 -2.50 45.69 16.80
C ALA A 901 -2.23 46.67 17.97
N ASP A 902 -0.99 46.76 18.45
CA ASP A 902 -0.54 47.80 19.40
C ASP A 902 -0.71 49.20 18.81
N GLY A 903 -0.45 49.37 17.50
CA GLY A 903 -0.56 50.64 16.78
C GLY A 903 -1.92 50.93 16.13
N CYS A 904 -2.79 49.94 15.95
CA CYS A 904 -4.01 50.08 15.13
C CYS A 904 -5.27 49.48 15.76
N ALA A 905 -6.21 50.37 16.15
CA ALA A 905 -7.42 50.03 16.92
C ALA A 905 -8.42 49.05 16.28
N ARG A 906 -8.30 48.83 14.96
CA ARG A 906 -9.10 47.89 14.16
C ARG A 906 -8.19 47.05 13.24
N THR A 907 -7.53 46.07 13.83
CA THR A 907 -6.68 45.11 13.13
C THR A 907 -7.48 43.89 12.69
N VAL A 908 -7.48 43.62 11.39
CA VAL A 908 -8.08 42.45 10.74
C VAL A 908 -6.95 41.50 10.34
N VAL A 909 -6.99 40.27 10.84
CA VAL A 909 -5.99 39.24 10.51
C VAL A 909 -6.55 38.29 9.47
N VAL A 910 -5.75 37.96 8.46
CA VAL A 910 -6.06 36.93 7.46
C VAL A 910 -4.93 35.91 7.43
N LEU A 911 -5.28 34.63 7.56
CA LEU A 911 -4.32 33.52 7.58
C LEU A 911 -4.57 32.58 6.40
N HIS A 912 -3.67 32.54 5.43
CA HIS A 912 -3.65 31.48 4.40
C HIS A 912 -3.00 30.23 5.00
N ASN A 913 -3.80 29.27 5.46
CA ASN A 913 -3.31 28.18 6.29
C ASN A 913 -3.50 26.80 5.65
N ALA A 914 -2.40 26.11 5.36
CA ALA A 914 -2.35 24.75 4.81
C ALA A 914 -2.59 23.67 5.90
N GLY A 915 -3.62 23.86 6.74
CA GLY A 915 -3.91 23.05 7.91
C GLY A 915 -4.15 23.90 9.16
N VAL A 916 -4.25 23.28 10.33
CA VAL A 916 -4.59 23.97 11.59
C VAL A 916 -3.57 25.06 11.94
N ARG A 917 -4.03 26.26 12.27
CA ARG A 917 -3.22 27.34 12.88
C ARG A 917 -3.90 27.80 14.16
N ILE A 918 -3.24 27.60 15.30
CA ILE A 918 -3.68 28.13 16.60
C ILE A 918 -3.54 29.65 16.58
N VAL A 919 -4.46 30.37 17.21
CA VAL A 919 -4.51 31.85 17.19
C VAL A 919 -4.36 32.50 18.58
N ASP A 920 -4.26 31.71 19.64
CA ASP A 920 -4.30 32.21 21.03
C ASP A 920 -3.18 33.18 21.40
N GLY A 921 -2.05 33.17 20.69
CA GLY A 921 -0.95 34.14 20.88
C GLY A 921 -1.30 35.59 20.56
N PHE A 922 -2.38 35.86 19.82
CA PHE A 922 -2.84 37.20 19.45
C PHE A 922 -4.37 37.42 19.53
N ILE A 923 -5.20 36.37 19.51
CA ILE A 923 -6.67 36.49 19.36
C ILE A 923 -7.36 37.30 20.47
N HIS A 924 -6.75 37.38 21.65
CA HIS A 924 -7.27 38.10 22.82
C HIS A 924 -7.00 39.61 22.77
N HIS A 925 -6.11 40.07 21.89
CA HIS A 925 -5.76 41.48 21.79
C HIS A 925 -6.99 42.32 21.41
N GLU A 926 -7.31 43.36 22.19
CA GLU A 926 -8.55 44.14 22.05
C GLU A 926 -8.68 44.85 20.70
N ASN A 927 -7.56 45.11 20.05
CA ASN A 927 -7.49 45.72 18.73
C ASN A 927 -7.47 44.71 17.57
N VAL A 928 -7.28 43.41 17.82
CA VAL A 928 -7.52 42.37 16.79
C VAL A 928 -9.03 42.17 16.71
N THR A 929 -9.70 42.93 15.85
CA THR A 929 -11.16 43.01 15.83
C THR A 929 -11.79 41.99 14.90
N ALA A 930 -11.10 41.52 13.85
CA ALA A 930 -11.58 40.43 13.01
C ALA A 930 -10.46 39.46 12.61
N VAL A 931 -10.82 38.19 12.39
CA VAL A 931 -9.89 37.12 11.95
C VAL A 931 -10.58 36.23 10.93
N ILE A 932 -9.91 35.99 9.80
CA ILE A 932 -10.35 35.10 8.71
C ILE A 932 -9.31 33.99 8.52
N MET A 933 -9.76 32.74 8.60
CA MET A 933 -9.01 31.57 8.15
C MET A 933 -9.27 31.42 6.64
N ALA A 934 -8.29 31.76 5.81
CA ALA A 934 -8.42 31.81 4.36
C ALA A 934 -8.05 30.50 3.67
N HIS A 935 -7.44 29.54 4.38
CA HIS A 935 -6.99 28.26 3.84
C HIS A 935 -6.15 28.44 2.57
N LEU A 936 -6.53 27.78 1.46
CA LEU A 936 -5.80 27.71 0.20
C LEU A 936 -6.79 27.88 -0.97
N PRO A 937 -7.13 29.13 -1.34
CA PRO A 937 -8.24 29.46 -2.23
C PRO A 937 -7.96 29.28 -3.74
N GLY A 938 -6.78 28.82 -4.15
CA GLY A 938 -6.43 28.74 -5.57
C GLY A 938 -6.25 30.12 -6.22
N ARG A 939 -6.43 30.21 -7.55
CA ARG A 939 -5.99 31.37 -8.34
C ARG A 939 -6.66 32.70 -7.99
N ASP A 940 -7.93 32.72 -7.59
CA ASP A 940 -8.69 33.96 -7.41
C ASP A 940 -8.65 34.46 -5.93
N SER A 941 -7.58 34.11 -5.20
CA SER A 941 -7.39 34.41 -3.76
C SER A 941 -7.68 35.87 -3.39
N GLY A 942 -7.09 36.82 -4.12
CA GLY A 942 -7.19 38.24 -3.78
C GLY A 942 -8.58 38.80 -4.03
N GLU A 943 -9.21 38.44 -5.16
CA GLU A 943 -10.55 38.91 -5.53
C GLU A 943 -11.61 38.39 -4.53
N ALA A 944 -11.52 37.10 -4.18
CA ALA A 944 -12.41 36.49 -3.20
C ALA A 944 -12.26 37.15 -1.81
N LEU A 945 -11.02 37.33 -1.34
CA LEU A 945 -10.77 37.95 -0.04
C LEU A 945 -11.25 39.41 0.01
N VAL A 946 -10.98 40.21 -1.03
CA VAL A 946 -11.43 41.61 -1.09
C VAL A 946 -12.96 41.70 -1.14
N SER A 947 -13.62 40.84 -1.92
CA SER A 947 -15.08 40.77 -1.97
C SER A 947 -15.70 40.48 -0.59
N LEU A 948 -15.07 39.60 0.20
CA LEU A 948 -15.50 39.29 1.56
C LEU A 948 -15.20 40.44 2.53
N LEU A 949 -14.01 41.05 2.46
CA LEU A 949 -13.61 42.18 3.31
C LEU A 949 -14.56 43.38 3.15
N TYR A 950 -15.00 43.70 1.92
CA TYR A 950 -15.90 44.82 1.64
C TYR A 950 -17.40 44.45 1.68
N GLY A 951 -17.74 43.18 1.86
CA GLY A 951 -19.13 42.71 1.98
C GLY A 951 -19.89 42.62 0.66
N ASP A 952 -19.20 42.68 -0.47
CA ASP A 952 -19.75 42.32 -1.79
C ASP A 952 -20.13 40.82 -1.82
N ALA A 953 -19.37 40.01 -1.07
CA ALA A 953 -19.72 38.63 -0.70
C ALA A 953 -19.91 38.49 0.82
N ASN A 954 -20.75 37.51 1.21
CA ASN A 954 -21.04 37.17 2.60
C ASN A 954 -20.22 35.94 3.01
N PRO A 955 -19.42 36.00 4.10
CA PRO A 955 -18.71 34.83 4.64
C PRO A 955 -19.67 33.70 4.97
N SER A 956 -19.40 32.51 4.42
CA SER A 956 -20.27 31.32 4.55
C SER A 956 -19.49 30.01 4.71
N GLY A 957 -18.16 30.08 4.82
CA GLY A 957 -17.33 28.92 5.15
C GLY A 957 -17.45 28.56 6.63
N LYS A 958 -17.17 27.29 6.94
CA LYS A 958 -17.15 26.73 8.30
C LYS A 958 -15.92 25.85 8.46
N LEU A 959 -15.26 25.85 9.62
CA LEU A 959 -14.02 25.09 9.83
C LEU A 959 -14.22 23.59 9.61
N PRO A 960 -13.43 22.92 8.75
CA PRO A 960 -13.46 21.47 8.56
C PRO A 960 -12.51 20.72 9.53
N TYR A 961 -12.15 21.37 10.63
CA TYR A 961 -11.32 20.86 11.73
C TYR A 961 -11.55 21.72 12.99
N THR A 962 -11.12 21.25 14.16
CA THR A 962 -11.16 22.02 15.40
C THR A 962 -9.90 22.88 15.55
N VAL A 963 -10.02 24.12 16.00
CA VAL A 963 -8.90 24.98 16.41
C VAL A 963 -8.80 24.98 17.94
N ALA A 964 -7.71 24.45 18.47
CA ALA A 964 -7.40 24.42 19.89
C ALA A 964 -6.98 25.78 20.46
N ARG A 965 -6.86 25.85 21.79
CA ARG A 965 -6.26 27.00 22.49
C ARG A 965 -4.76 26.80 22.67
N ALA A 966 -4.34 25.56 22.88
CA ALA A 966 -2.94 25.16 22.96
C ALA A 966 -2.70 23.84 22.19
N GLU A 967 -1.47 23.64 21.73
CA GLU A 967 -1.03 22.41 21.05
C GLU A 967 -1.29 21.16 21.91
N SER A 968 -1.12 21.29 23.23
CA SER A 968 -1.40 20.23 24.22
C SER A 968 -2.84 19.76 24.25
N ASP A 969 -3.82 20.54 23.76
CA ASP A 969 -5.23 20.14 23.79
C ASP A 969 -5.50 18.95 22.85
N TYR A 970 -4.76 18.86 21.73
CA TYR A 970 -4.77 17.71 20.82
C TYR A 970 -4.12 16.46 21.42
N GLY A 971 -3.33 16.61 22.50
CA GLY A 971 -2.63 15.51 23.15
C GLY A 971 -1.53 14.90 22.26
N PRO A 972 -1.39 13.56 22.19
CA PRO A 972 -0.28 12.92 21.52
C PRO A 972 -0.28 13.11 19.99
N VAL A 973 -1.44 13.33 19.37
CA VAL A 973 -1.59 13.42 17.91
C VAL A 973 -1.29 14.81 17.33
N VAL A 974 -0.74 15.73 18.13
CA VAL A 974 -0.37 17.07 17.64
C VAL A 974 0.72 17.03 16.55
N GLY A 975 1.66 16.10 16.68
CA GLY A 975 2.79 15.92 15.77
C GLY A 975 3.04 14.43 15.46
N PRO A 976 3.94 14.14 14.51
CA PRO A 976 4.18 12.77 14.02
C PRO A 976 4.85 11.86 15.04
N ASP A 977 4.47 10.58 15.00
CA ASP A 977 5.13 9.52 15.77
C ASP A 977 6.57 9.32 15.29
N GLN A 978 7.49 9.11 16.24
CA GLN A 978 8.92 9.10 15.99
C GLN A 978 9.52 7.70 16.26
N PRO A 979 10.51 7.24 15.47
CA PRO A 979 11.28 6.03 15.75
C PRO A 979 11.93 6.08 17.14
N ARG A 980 11.60 5.13 18.01
CA ARG A 980 12.07 5.11 19.41
C ARG A 980 12.45 3.69 19.86
N GLY A 981 13.50 3.63 20.68
CA GLY A 981 13.98 2.40 21.32
C GLY A 981 14.24 1.25 20.33
N ASP A 982 13.79 0.08 20.73
CA ASP A 982 13.90 -1.18 19.97
C ASP A 982 13.27 -1.10 18.57
N TYR A 983 12.24 -0.27 18.38
CA TYR A 983 11.54 -0.09 17.11
C TYR A 983 12.15 0.98 16.20
N SER A 984 13.36 1.48 16.50
CA SER A 984 14.07 2.48 15.68
C SER A 984 14.25 2.07 14.20
N ARG A 985 14.48 0.78 13.94
CA ARG A 985 14.58 0.20 12.57
C ARG A 985 13.22 -0.10 11.93
N PHE A 986 12.19 -0.31 12.73
CA PHE A 986 10.83 -0.65 12.27
C PHE A 986 9.83 0.27 12.99
N PRO A 987 9.73 1.55 12.62
CA PRO A 987 8.97 2.53 13.39
C PRO A 987 7.48 2.16 13.46
N GLN A 988 6.82 2.46 14.58
CA GLN A 988 5.41 2.15 14.83
C GLN A 988 4.66 3.44 15.17
N SER A 989 3.40 3.54 14.74
CA SER A 989 2.44 4.56 15.11
C SER A 989 1.14 3.85 15.51
N ASP A 990 0.91 3.73 16.81
CA ASP A 990 -0.24 2.99 17.36
C ASP A 990 -1.44 3.94 17.50
N PHE A 991 -2.51 3.69 16.74
CA PHE A 991 -3.71 4.55 16.68
C PHE A 991 -4.64 4.29 17.88
N THR A 992 -4.07 4.37 19.08
CA THR A 992 -4.72 4.07 20.38
C THR A 992 -5.88 5.00 20.72
N GLU A 993 -5.95 6.16 20.06
CA GLU A 993 -7.07 7.09 20.16
C GLU A 993 -8.35 6.62 19.44
N GLY A 994 -8.23 5.62 18.56
CA GLY A 994 -9.35 5.01 17.86
C GLY A 994 -10.15 6.02 17.03
N THR A 995 -11.48 5.95 17.14
CA THR A 995 -12.40 6.89 16.45
C THR A 995 -12.43 8.30 17.07
N MET A 996 -11.69 8.58 18.15
CA MET A 996 -11.81 9.80 18.95
C MET A 996 -10.87 10.95 18.48
N LEU A 997 -10.80 11.19 17.17
CA LEU A 997 -10.04 12.30 16.58
C LEU A 997 -10.78 13.65 16.61
N ASP A 998 -10.00 14.74 16.59
CA ASP A 998 -10.48 16.12 16.51
C ASP A 998 -11.66 16.41 17.47
N TYR A 999 -12.79 16.93 16.99
CA TYR A 999 -13.94 17.30 17.82
C TYR A 999 -14.50 16.13 18.63
N ARG A 1000 -14.35 14.87 18.17
CA ARG A 1000 -14.78 13.68 18.91
C ARG A 1000 -13.96 13.50 20.18
N GLY A 1001 -12.63 13.67 20.08
CA GLY A 1001 -11.71 13.66 21.22
C GLY A 1001 -11.91 14.86 22.15
N PHE A 1002 -12.14 16.05 21.59
CA PHE A 1002 -12.44 17.25 22.39
C PHE A 1002 -13.78 17.13 23.15
N ASP A 1003 -14.79 16.51 22.55
CA ASP A 1003 -16.09 16.25 23.18
C ASP A 1003 -15.99 15.17 24.26
N ARG A 1004 -15.27 14.07 24.00
CA ARG A 1004 -14.98 13.00 24.98
C ARG A 1004 -14.25 13.56 26.22
N ASP A 1005 -13.22 14.38 26.00
CA ASP A 1005 -12.38 14.92 27.07
C ASP A 1005 -13.00 16.17 27.76
N GLY A 1006 -14.16 16.66 27.29
CA GLY A 1006 -14.77 17.90 27.78
C GLY A 1006 -13.95 19.18 27.50
N LYS A 1007 -12.91 19.09 26.68
CA LYS A 1007 -12.00 20.20 26.34
C LYS A 1007 -12.75 21.31 25.60
N GLN A 1008 -12.39 22.56 25.86
CA GLN A 1008 -13.00 23.73 25.21
C GLN A 1008 -12.08 24.30 24.12
N PRO A 1009 -12.41 24.13 22.83
CA PRO A 1009 -11.58 24.66 21.75
C PRO A 1009 -11.58 26.20 21.76
N ARG A 1010 -10.75 26.77 20.88
CA ARG A 1010 -10.83 28.18 20.49
C ARG A 1010 -11.99 28.39 19.53
N PHE A 1011 -12.06 27.55 18.49
CA PHE A 1011 -13.17 27.44 17.55
C PHE A 1011 -13.43 25.95 17.27
N GLU A 1012 -14.67 25.51 17.41
CA GLU A 1012 -15.05 24.11 17.23
C GLU A 1012 -15.18 23.72 15.74
N PHE A 1013 -15.15 22.41 15.45
CA PHE A 1013 -15.47 21.87 14.13
C PHE A 1013 -16.85 22.38 13.65
N GLY A 1014 -16.93 22.77 12.39
CA GLY A 1014 -18.13 23.35 11.79
C GLY A 1014 -18.43 24.79 12.21
N PHE A 1015 -17.56 25.48 12.95
CA PHE A 1015 -17.77 26.90 13.32
C PHE A 1015 -17.45 27.86 12.17
N GLY A 1016 -18.19 28.98 12.10
CA GLY A 1016 -17.89 30.10 11.20
C GLY A 1016 -19.00 31.15 11.22
N LEU A 1017 -18.60 32.43 11.26
CA LEU A 1017 -19.49 33.59 11.30
C LEU A 1017 -19.92 34.05 9.90
N SER A 1018 -21.04 34.75 9.85
CA SER A 1018 -21.57 35.43 8.67
C SER A 1018 -21.85 36.91 8.99
N TYR A 1019 -22.05 37.76 7.97
CA TYR A 1019 -22.59 39.12 8.17
C TYR A 1019 -24.11 39.13 8.39
N THR A 1020 -24.77 37.98 8.43
CA THR A 1020 -26.17 37.83 8.83
C THR A 1020 -26.30 36.73 9.88
N THR A 1021 -27.47 36.63 10.50
CA THR A 1021 -27.80 35.58 11.49
C THR A 1021 -28.84 34.62 10.93
N PHE A 1022 -28.82 33.39 11.42
CA PHE A 1022 -29.78 32.35 11.05
C PHE A 1022 -30.40 31.73 12.29
N ALA A 1023 -31.67 31.35 12.20
CA ALA A 1023 -32.39 30.63 13.24
C ALA A 1023 -32.94 29.30 12.68
N LEU A 1024 -32.93 28.27 13.53
CA LEU A 1024 -33.45 26.95 13.22
C LEU A 1024 -34.80 26.74 13.95
N SER A 1025 -35.77 26.15 13.27
CA SER A 1025 -37.10 25.81 13.79
C SER A 1025 -37.61 24.48 13.21
N ASP A 1026 -38.75 24.01 13.73
CA ASP A 1026 -39.58 22.96 13.11
C ASP A 1026 -38.88 21.60 12.90
N LEU A 1027 -38.07 21.16 13.90
CA LEU A 1027 -37.43 19.85 13.87
C LEU A 1027 -38.46 18.73 13.71
N THR A 1028 -38.31 17.94 12.64
CA THR A 1028 -39.13 16.77 12.37
C THR A 1028 -38.21 15.56 12.18
N ILE A 1029 -38.52 14.46 12.86
CA ILE A 1029 -37.77 13.19 12.78
C ILE A 1029 -38.80 12.11 12.41
N ARG A 1030 -38.51 11.28 11.40
CA ARG A 1030 -39.40 10.21 10.93
C ARG A 1030 -38.57 8.96 10.63
N THR A 1031 -39.06 7.79 11.04
CA THR A 1031 -38.57 6.49 10.55
C THR A 1031 -39.30 6.12 9.26
N GLU A 1032 -38.56 5.53 8.33
CA GLU A 1032 -39.08 5.08 7.03
C GLU A 1032 -39.44 3.60 7.09
N LYS A 1033 -40.66 3.24 6.68
CA LYS A 1033 -41.27 1.92 6.98
C LYS A 1033 -40.84 0.75 6.10
N GLU A 1034 -40.06 1.02 5.05
CA GLU A 1034 -39.77 0.03 3.98
C GLU A 1034 -38.33 -0.50 4.02
N ALA A 1035 -37.53 -0.10 5.01
CA ALA A 1035 -36.12 -0.47 5.10
C ALA A 1035 -35.89 -1.63 6.08
N HIS A 1036 -35.10 -2.63 5.68
CA HIS A 1036 -34.76 -3.86 6.44
C HIS A 1036 -34.29 -3.60 7.89
N ASP A 1037 -35.11 -3.92 8.89
CA ASP A 1037 -34.86 -3.67 10.32
C ASP A 1037 -33.99 -4.74 11.02
N GLY A 1038 -33.43 -5.68 10.25
CA GLY A 1038 -32.52 -6.70 10.77
C GLY A 1038 -31.24 -6.09 11.36
N PRO A 1039 -30.63 -6.73 12.39
CA PRO A 1039 -29.47 -6.18 13.09
C PRO A 1039 -28.20 -6.13 12.22
N LEU A 1040 -28.15 -6.86 11.11
CA LEU A 1040 -27.03 -6.94 10.18
C LEU A 1040 -27.56 -6.76 8.73
N PRO A 1041 -26.78 -6.15 7.83
CA PRO A 1041 -27.13 -6.10 6.41
C PRO A 1041 -27.17 -7.49 5.79
N THR A 1042 -28.08 -7.66 4.83
CA THR A 1042 -28.31 -8.92 4.09
C THR A 1042 -28.19 -8.73 2.58
N GLY A 1043 -28.02 -7.49 2.11
CA GLY A 1043 -27.85 -7.16 0.71
C GLY A 1043 -26.56 -7.73 0.12
N THR A 1044 -26.59 -8.05 -1.16
CA THR A 1044 -25.39 -8.47 -1.88
C THR A 1044 -24.33 -7.37 -1.86
N VAL A 1045 -23.06 -7.74 -1.71
CA VAL A 1045 -21.96 -6.77 -1.82
C VAL A 1045 -21.91 -6.20 -3.23
N THR A 1046 -21.93 -4.87 -3.31
CA THR A 1046 -21.82 -4.06 -4.52
C THR A 1046 -20.69 -3.04 -4.33
N ALA A 1047 -20.47 -2.14 -5.29
CA ALA A 1047 -19.57 -1.01 -5.09
C ALA A 1047 -20.05 -0.17 -3.89
N GLY A 1048 -19.21 -0.07 -2.85
CA GLY A 1048 -19.54 0.56 -1.56
C GLY A 1048 -20.04 -0.43 -0.49
N GLY A 1049 -19.97 -1.73 -0.70
CA GLY A 1049 -20.36 -2.75 0.29
C GLY A 1049 -21.77 -3.34 0.08
N PRO A 1050 -22.32 -4.03 1.11
CA PRO A 1050 -23.68 -4.58 1.07
C PRO A 1050 -24.69 -3.53 0.63
N SER A 1051 -25.51 -3.86 -0.39
CA SER A 1051 -26.35 -2.89 -1.09
C SER A 1051 -27.33 -2.15 -0.18
N ASP A 1052 -27.78 -2.82 0.88
CA ASP A 1052 -28.75 -2.31 1.86
C ASP A 1052 -28.09 -1.41 2.93
N LEU A 1053 -26.76 -1.30 3.04
CA LEU A 1053 -26.15 -0.26 3.89
C LEU A 1053 -26.60 1.17 3.53
N TRP A 1054 -27.05 1.35 2.31
CA TRP A 1054 -27.45 2.63 1.71
C TRP A 1054 -28.96 2.90 1.77
N ASP A 1055 -29.77 1.98 2.31
CA ASP A 1055 -31.20 2.21 2.54
C ASP A 1055 -31.39 3.39 3.50
N VAL A 1056 -32.23 4.37 3.15
CA VAL A 1056 -32.62 5.45 4.08
C VAL A 1056 -33.61 4.89 5.09
N MET A 1057 -33.21 4.87 6.37
CA MET A 1057 -34.00 4.32 7.48
C MET A 1057 -34.73 5.39 8.27
N ALA A 1058 -34.21 6.63 8.28
CA ALA A 1058 -34.85 7.76 8.92
C ALA A 1058 -34.60 9.05 8.14
N THR A 1059 -35.56 9.97 8.21
CA THR A 1059 -35.46 11.32 7.66
C THR A 1059 -35.53 12.35 8.78
N VAL A 1060 -34.56 13.27 8.83
CA VAL A 1060 -34.56 14.44 9.72
C VAL A 1060 -34.73 15.70 8.88
N GLU A 1061 -35.68 16.55 9.24
CA GLU A 1061 -35.98 17.83 8.60
C GLU A 1061 -35.90 18.97 9.62
N ALA A 1062 -35.40 20.12 9.19
CA ALA A 1062 -35.38 21.35 9.98
C ALA A 1062 -35.56 22.57 9.08
N THR A 1063 -36.25 23.61 9.57
CA THR A 1063 -36.40 24.88 8.86
C THR A 1063 -35.32 25.85 9.30
N VAL A 1064 -34.58 26.41 8.35
CA VAL A 1064 -33.62 27.50 8.57
C VAL A 1064 -34.18 28.81 8.01
N THR A 1065 -34.09 29.87 8.81
CA THR A 1065 -34.54 31.23 8.48
C THR A 1065 -33.36 32.20 8.57
N ASN A 1066 -33.16 33.05 7.57
CA ASN A 1066 -32.24 34.20 7.70
C ASN A 1066 -32.94 35.29 8.51
N THR A 1067 -32.44 35.56 9.72
CA THR A 1067 -33.01 36.50 10.68
C THR A 1067 -32.32 37.87 10.71
N GLY A 1068 -31.18 38.00 10.03
CA GLY A 1068 -30.47 39.27 9.91
C GLY A 1068 -30.87 40.10 8.70
N SER A 1069 -30.09 41.13 8.39
CA SER A 1069 -30.44 42.19 7.44
C SER A 1069 -29.84 42.05 6.03
N VAL A 1070 -28.97 41.07 5.80
CA VAL A 1070 -28.31 40.86 4.49
C VAL A 1070 -28.49 39.44 3.98
N THR A 1071 -28.38 39.25 2.66
CA THR A 1071 -28.36 37.90 2.05
C THR A 1071 -27.10 37.18 2.49
N GLY A 1072 -27.23 35.93 2.92
CA GLY A 1072 -26.10 35.07 3.28
C GLY A 1072 -26.35 33.62 2.89
N ALA A 1073 -25.36 32.76 3.15
CA ALA A 1073 -25.52 31.32 3.08
C ALA A 1073 -25.13 30.68 4.40
N GLU A 1074 -25.92 29.71 4.85
CA GLU A 1074 -25.70 28.98 6.10
C GLU A 1074 -25.54 27.49 5.83
N VAL A 1075 -24.70 26.85 6.65
CA VAL A 1075 -24.49 25.39 6.64
C VAL A 1075 -25.23 24.82 7.84
N VAL A 1076 -26.36 24.16 7.59
CA VAL A 1076 -27.10 23.44 8.64
C VAL A 1076 -26.46 22.06 8.79
N GLN A 1077 -26.11 21.71 10.02
CA GLN A 1077 -25.35 20.49 10.36
C GLN A 1077 -26.19 19.58 11.26
N LEU A 1078 -26.21 18.29 10.96
CA LEU A 1078 -26.87 17.23 11.73
C LEU A 1078 -25.81 16.31 12.35
N TYR A 1079 -25.89 16.17 13.68
CA TYR A 1079 -25.06 15.26 14.46
C TYR A 1079 -25.93 14.22 15.18
N LEU A 1080 -25.44 12.98 15.26
CA LEU A 1080 -26.04 11.90 16.05
C LEU A 1080 -25.17 11.57 17.27
N GLY A 1081 -25.78 11.48 18.45
CA GLY A 1081 -25.22 10.80 19.61
C GLY A 1081 -25.75 9.37 19.65
N PHE A 1082 -24.86 8.38 19.60
CA PHE A 1082 -25.25 6.96 19.60
C PHE A 1082 -25.57 6.47 21.04
N PRO A 1083 -26.40 5.43 21.21
CA PRO A 1083 -26.65 4.82 22.51
C PRO A 1083 -25.40 4.10 23.05
N GLY A 1084 -24.99 4.38 24.29
CA GLY A 1084 -23.87 3.73 24.98
C GLY A 1084 -22.57 4.57 25.05
N ASP A 1085 -21.70 4.24 26.02
CA ASP A 1085 -20.56 5.08 26.43
C ASP A 1085 -19.28 4.93 25.58
N ASP A 1086 -19.24 3.96 24.67
CA ASP A 1086 -18.08 3.56 23.87
C ASP A 1086 -18.03 4.21 22.47
N SER A 1087 -18.91 5.17 22.18
CA SER A 1087 -18.93 5.92 20.92
C SER A 1087 -18.63 7.41 21.13
N PRO A 1088 -18.21 8.13 20.08
CA PRO A 1088 -18.12 9.58 20.13
C PRO A 1088 -19.43 10.21 20.57
N VAL A 1089 -19.36 11.19 21.48
CA VAL A 1089 -20.52 11.91 22.07
C VAL A 1089 -21.50 12.38 20.99
N ARG A 1090 -20.95 12.84 19.86
CA ARG A 1090 -21.65 13.25 18.65
C ARG A 1090 -20.83 12.88 17.42
N GLN A 1091 -21.51 12.54 16.32
CA GLN A 1091 -20.90 12.30 15.01
C GLN A 1091 -21.69 13.02 13.92
N LEU A 1092 -21.02 13.69 13.00
CA LEU A 1092 -21.66 14.30 11.83
C LEU A 1092 -22.31 13.20 10.95
N ARG A 1093 -23.59 13.40 10.59
CA ARG A 1093 -24.39 12.51 9.72
C ARG A 1093 -25.30 13.26 8.75
N GLY A 1094 -25.10 14.56 8.60
CA GLY A 1094 -25.79 15.35 7.59
C GLY A 1094 -25.28 16.79 7.55
N PHE A 1095 -25.23 17.36 6.35
CA PHE A 1095 -25.08 18.80 6.17
C PHE A 1095 -25.78 19.24 4.88
N ASP A 1096 -26.25 20.47 4.87
CA ASP A 1096 -26.77 21.14 3.68
C ASP A 1096 -26.49 22.65 3.75
N LYS A 1097 -26.19 23.27 2.59
CA LYS A 1097 -25.80 24.68 2.51
C LYS A 1097 -26.81 25.46 1.69
N VAL A 1098 -27.50 26.39 2.35
CA VAL A 1098 -28.60 27.15 1.74
C VAL A 1098 -28.32 28.65 1.73
N ARG A 1099 -28.46 29.27 0.56
CA ARG A 1099 -28.44 30.73 0.39
C ARG A 1099 -29.85 31.29 0.56
N LEU A 1100 -29.99 32.27 1.45
CA LEU A 1100 -31.27 32.85 1.88
C LEU A 1100 -31.21 34.39 1.93
N ARG A 1101 -32.22 35.05 1.38
CA ARG A 1101 -32.47 36.49 1.56
C ARG A 1101 -32.97 36.79 2.99
N PRO A 1102 -32.88 38.04 3.49
CA PRO A 1102 -33.46 38.42 4.78
C PRO A 1102 -34.94 38.00 4.90
N GLY A 1103 -35.28 37.30 5.98
CA GLY A 1103 -36.62 36.77 6.23
C GLY A 1103 -37.01 35.51 5.43
N GLU A 1104 -36.20 35.08 4.45
CA GLU A 1104 -36.44 33.85 3.70
C GLU A 1104 -36.26 32.62 4.60
N ARG A 1105 -37.13 31.62 4.42
CA ARG A 1105 -37.10 30.33 5.12
C ARG A 1105 -36.93 29.20 4.13
N ARG A 1106 -36.21 28.15 4.52
CA ARG A 1106 -36.09 26.91 3.74
C ARG A 1106 -36.00 25.71 4.68
N THR A 1107 -36.70 24.64 4.36
CA THR A 1107 -36.53 23.35 5.04
C THR A 1107 -35.38 22.59 4.41
N VAL A 1108 -34.42 22.18 5.22
CA VAL A 1108 -33.36 21.23 4.85
C VAL A 1108 -33.77 19.82 5.27
N ARG A 1109 -33.32 18.82 4.53
CA ARG A 1109 -33.67 17.40 4.72
C ARG A 1109 -32.41 16.54 4.72
N PHE A 1110 -32.30 15.66 5.71
CA PHE A 1110 -31.20 14.70 5.86
C PHE A 1110 -31.80 13.29 5.89
N GLY A 1111 -31.47 12.47 4.88
CA GLY A 1111 -31.73 11.04 4.92
C GLY A 1111 -30.59 10.33 5.63
N LEU A 1112 -30.90 9.60 6.70
CA LEU A 1112 -29.97 8.77 7.46
C LEU A 1112 -30.04 7.35 6.92
N THR A 1113 -28.91 6.87 6.39
CA THR A 1113 -28.78 5.52 5.86
C THR A 1113 -28.67 4.48 6.99
N ARG A 1114 -28.84 3.19 6.68
CA ARG A 1114 -28.53 2.10 7.62
C ARG A 1114 -27.10 2.23 8.15
N ARG A 1115 -26.11 2.52 7.29
CA ARG A 1115 -24.71 2.75 7.69
C ARG A 1115 -24.56 3.93 8.66
N ASP A 1116 -25.28 5.03 8.45
CA ASP A 1116 -25.22 6.21 9.33
C ASP A 1116 -25.64 5.92 10.78
N LEU A 1117 -26.47 4.88 10.96
CA LEU A 1117 -27.05 4.41 12.23
C LEU A 1117 -26.38 3.14 12.76
N SER A 1118 -25.39 2.60 12.04
CA SER A 1118 -24.69 1.37 12.40
C SER A 1118 -23.33 1.62 13.06
N ARG A 1119 -22.79 0.58 13.69
CA ARG A 1119 -21.43 0.48 14.21
C ARG A 1119 -20.75 -0.75 13.62
N TRP A 1120 -19.42 -0.82 13.66
CA TRP A 1120 -18.71 -2.02 13.22
C TRP A 1120 -18.59 -3.04 14.38
N ASP A 1121 -19.19 -4.23 14.20
CA ASP A 1121 -19.07 -5.35 15.13
C ASP A 1121 -17.87 -6.22 14.71
N VAL A 1122 -16.77 -6.08 15.46
CA VAL A 1122 -15.50 -6.77 15.19
C VAL A 1122 -15.63 -8.30 15.31
N VAL A 1123 -16.54 -8.80 16.15
CA VAL A 1123 -16.73 -10.26 16.36
C VAL A 1123 -17.51 -10.86 15.20
N VAL A 1124 -18.54 -10.15 14.73
CA VAL A 1124 -19.36 -10.58 13.58
C VAL A 1124 -18.66 -10.28 12.24
N GLN A 1125 -17.68 -9.37 12.21
CA GLN A 1125 -17.07 -8.81 10.99
C GLN A 1125 -18.15 -8.19 10.08
N GLY A 1126 -18.96 -7.29 10.63
CA GLY A 1126 -20.01 -6.61 9.88
C GLY A 1126 -20.56 -5.36 10.56
N TRP A 1127 -21.19 -4.51 9.75
CA TRP A 1127 -21.95 -3.37 10.25
C TRP A 1127 -23.21 -3.85 10.98
N ARG A 1128 -23.33 -3.49 12.25
CA ARG A 1128 -24.49 -3.80 13.09
C ARG A 1128 -25.28 -2.53 13.36
N LEU A 1129 -26.58 -2.58 13.13
CA LEU A 1129 -27.49 -1.48 13.48
C LEU A 1129 -27.43 -1.25 15.00
N ALA A 1130 -27.26 0.00 15.45
CA ALA A 1130 -27.09 0.25 16.88
C ALA A 1130 -28.43 0.13 17.64
N ASP A 1131 -28.46 -0.75 18.64
CA ASP A 1131 -29.64 -1.02 19.46
C ASP A 1131 -29.95 0.18 20.40
N GLY A 1132 -31.10 0.84 20.22
CA GLY A 1132 -31.62 1.88 21.13
C GLY A 1132 -31.72 3.29 20.54
N GLY A 1133 -32.07 4.26 21.39
CA GLY A 1133 -32.39 5.63 20.96
C GLY A 1133 -31.16 6.51 20.71
N PHE A 1134 -31.14 7.19 19.56
CA PHE A 1134 -30.11 8.13 19.14
C PHE A 1134 -30.49 9.57 19.54
N GLY A 1135 -29.54 10.32 20.12
CA GLY A 1135 -29.68 11.76 20.28
C GLY A 1135 -29.51 12.46 18.94
N VAL A 1136 -30.47 13.28 18.52
CA VAL A 1136 -30.44 14.03 17.26
C VAL A 1136 -30.17 15.51 17.58
N PHE A 1137 -29.11 16.08 16.99
CA PHE A 1137 -28.72 17.48 17.22
C PHE A 1137 -28.59 18.21 15.88
N VAL A 1138 -29.33 19.31 15.70
CA VAL A 1138 -29.27 20.14 14.50
C VAL A 1138 -28.82 21.55 14.87
N GLY A 1139 -27.75 22.02 14.22
CA GLY A 1139 -27.04 23.23 14.59
C GLY A 1139 -26.33 23.91 13.43
N ASN A 1140 -25.54 24.93 13.77
CA ASN A 1140 -24.67 25.66 12.84
C ASN A 1140 -23.17 25.46 13.13
N SER A 1141 -22.83 24.63 14.13
CA SER A 1141 -21.51 24.06 14.42
C SER A 1141 -21.65 22.76 15.22
N SER A 1142 -20.53 22.09 15.54
CA SER A 1142 -20.48 20.90 16.41
C SER A 1142 -20.79 21.14 17.89
N ARG A 1143 -20.96 22.41 18.32
CA ARG A 1143 -21.29 22.75 19.72
C ARG A 1143 -22.42 23.77 19.88
N VAL A 1144 -22.85 24.43 18.81
CA VAL A 1144 -23.97 25.38 18.83
C VAL A 1144 -25.17 24.76 18.11
N PHE A 1145 -26.08 24.19 18.91
CA PHE A 1145 -27.30 23.53 18.43
C PHE A 1145 -28.50 24.46 18.61
N GLY A 1146 -29.30 24.60 17.56
CA GLY A 1146 -30.60 25.30 17.64
C GLY A 1146 -31.75 24.36 17.99
N LEU A 1147 -31.61 23.06 17.66
CA LEU A 1147 -32.64 22.05 17.81
C LEU A 1147 -32.04 20.74 18.30
N SER A 1148 -32.76 20.04 19.17
CA SER A 1148 -32.41 18.69 19.62
C SER A 1148 -33.66 17.81 19.69
N GLY A 1149 -33.52 16.54 19.35
CA GLY A 1149 -34.56 15.54 19.42
C GLY A 1149 -33.98 14.15 19.68
N ARG A 1150 -34.81 13.13 19.48
CA ARG A 1150 -34.43 11.73 19.68
C ARG A 1150 -35.04 10.88 18.58
N LEU A 1151 -34.24 9.99 18.01
CA LEU A 1151 -34.65 8.98 17.04
C LEU A 1151 -34.68 7.63 17.75
N GLU A 1152 -35.82 6.95 17.70
CA GLU A 1152 -35.96 5.53 18.02
C GLU A 1152 -36.15 4.79 16.71
N LEU A 1153 -35.55 3.60 16.59
CA LEU A 1153 -35.74 2.68 15.45
C LEU A 1153 -36.70 1.56 15.84
#